data_AF-A0A1C7M0F6-F1
#
_entry.id   AF-A0A1C7M0F6-F1
#
_cell.length_a   1.000
_cell.length_b   1.000
_cell.length_c   1.000
_cell.angle_alpha   90.00
_cell.angle_beta   90.00
_cell.angle_gamma   90.00
#
_symmetry.space_group_name_H-M   'P 1'
#
loop_
_entity.id
_entity.type
_entity.pdbx_description
1 polymer ?
#
loop_
_entity_poly.entity_id
_entity_poly.type
_entity_poly.pdbx_seq_one_letter_code
_entity_poly.pdbx_strand_id
1 'polypeptide(L)'
;MASKSQMYPPDLPAPVLSTPLPRSRRPLKLFLVALCTLVASASFYACSSSLSFASTSAVRVQHVPLNAQSILSQCAALRAVPGPPTNFLARETSDRFEPGTRPTLIRNASILTGARNGTEIVYGDVFLDKGLCGASDIYPRPSTPQRKICTLSTHKARGSHRDSAPVMNGAFELNSVHGPVVPWLRSIDGFNTHDEAFQLAIAGGVTSVQVLPGSGNAIGFLGETAQACGENLLRYGNRMDNIWSIRSAYDEARKIRNAQDDFCGKAESGLWDQLNGKSYPENLQWEVLVDVLRGRVKISNHCYEEVDLDDLVRLSNEFQFPIASFHHASEAWLVPDLLKRSWGGTPAVAIFATNHRFKRESYRGSEFAARVLAENGIPVIMKKSVEFLYPLRAATTLSSCISNIRPAAAAGLSHRIGILREGSDADVVLWDSHPLQLGATPREVWIDGITQINANETKVVMGKDKNETKWQVVPKVPKWDAERKEAVKWEGLPPLESKRDGRKVMFQNVRDLWTRDDEGGIKHEFGETETDTTDVLVENGRVTCVGKCSGGFENADAVVDLHGGTISPGFTTYGSPLGIEAIEGEPSTGDGVLYNPFIGNVPSILEDKGAVVRVADALQFGTRNALIAHRAGVTYATTSFTRPILFTSSNIITGLSATFRTGSAHAFENNAILKPITALHVSIGRTAPVVGIPVASGEIPLVIDVGNADIMATLLRLKEEIELKRGSFMKMVFARATEAHLIAEEIAEAKVGVILIPSRPFPAVWDDRRILPGPPLSNNPH
;
A
#
# COMPACT_ATOMS: atom_id res chain seq x y z
N MET A 1 20.45 -10.44 58.93
CA MET A 1 20.03 -11.22 60.13
C MET A 1 20.07 -12.69 59.73
N ALA A 2 21.15 -13.41 60.09
CA ALA A 2 21.23 -14.39 61.20
C ALA A 2 20.35 -15.64 60.91
N SER A 3 20.72 -16.91 61.08
CA SER A 3 21.85 -17.63 61.70
C SER A 3 21.59 -19.15 61.51
N LYS A 4 22.65 -19.99 61.41
CA LYS A 4 22.92 -21.40 61.89
C LYS A 4 21.73 -22.28 62.37
N SER A 5 21.67 -23.63 62.30
CA SER A 5 22.65 -24.76 62.17
C SER A 5 21.94 -26.15 62.18
N GLN A 6 22.59 -27.18 61.59
CA GLN A 6 22.78 -28.61 62.00
C GLN A 6 21.61 -29.60 62.24
N MET A 7 21.66 -30.81 61.62
CA MET A 7 22.07 -32.11 62.26
C MET A 7 22.14 -33.30 61.26
N TYR A 8 23.09 -34.23 61.48
CA TYR A 8 23.39 -35.54 60.83
C TYR A 8 22.58 -36.71 61.47
N PRO A 9 22.47 -37.96 60.91
CA PRO A 9 23.49 -39.06 61.04
C PRO A 9 23.37 -40.22 59.97
N PRO A 10 23.91 -41.48 60.13
CA PRO A 10 25.24 -41.98 60.57
C PRO A 10 25.90 -43.04 59.60
N ASP A 11 26.98 -43.64 60.12
CA ASP A 11 28.14 -44.37 59.55
C ASP A 11 28.02 -45.82 59.03
N LEU A 12 29.09 -46.18 58.30
CA LEU A 12 29.56 -47.48 57.77
C LEU A 12 30.11 -48.45 58.85
N PRO A 13 30.16 -49.78 58.57
CA PRO A 13 30.86 -50.75 59.42
C PRO A 13 32.31 -51.07 58.97
N ALA A 14 33.07 -51.52 59.98
CA ALA A 14 34.51 -51.80 60.01
C ALA A 14 34.94 -53.19 59.46
N PRO A 15 36.25 -53.41 59.18
CA PRO A 15 36.79 -54.70 58.78
C PRO A 15 37.44 -55.47 59.95
N VAL A 16 37.41 -56.80 59.84
CA VAL A 16 37.93 -57.78 60.83
C VAL A 16 39.39 -58.18 60.50
N LEU A 17 40.20 -58.28 61.56
CA LEU A 17 41.58 -58.79 61.58
C LEU A 17 41.66 -60.33 61.47
N SER A 18 42.72 -60.85 60.84
CA SER A 18 43.45 -62.03 61.34
C SER A 18 44.91 -62.08 60.82
N THR A 19 45.78 -62.65 61.65
CA THR A 19 47.27 -62.59 61.72
C THR A 19 47.94 -63.88 61.14
N PRO A 20 49.24 -64.22 61.36
CA PRO A 20 50.43 -63.82 60.59
C PRO A 20 51.42 -64.97 60.16
N LEU A 21 52.53 -64.57 59.50
CA LEU A 21 53.88 -65.22 59.33
C LEU A 21 54.13 -66.15 58.11
N PRO A 22 55.41 -66.35 57.65
CA PRO A 22 56.69 -65.75 58.04
C PRO A 22 57.56 -65.20 56.86
N ARG A 23 58.62 -64.46 57.25
CA ARG A 23 59.73 -63.99 56.41
C ARG A 23 60.49 -65.12 55.71
N SER A 24 60.74 -64.97 54.41
CA SER A 24 61.81 -65.66 53.69
C SER A 24 62.71 -64.64 52.99
N ARG A 25 64.03 -64.78 53.17
CA ARG A 25 65.09 -63.97 52.56
C ARG A 25 65.50 -64.59 51.21
N ARG A 26 65.82 -63.71 50.24
CA ARG A 26 66.68 -63.87 49.01
C ARG A 26 65.91 -63.81 47.68
N PRO A 27 66.57 -63.43 46.56
CA PRO A 27 67.56 -62.38 46.36
C PRO A 27 67.08 -61.35 45.31
N LEU A 28 67.32 -60.06 45.57
CA LEU A 28 66.89 -58.90 44.76
C LEU A 28 67.46 -58.85 43.31
N LYS A 29 68.24 -59.84 42.88
CA LYS A 29 68.95 -59.83 41.58
C LYS A 29 68.16 -60.42 40.41
N LEU A 30 67.16 -61.29 40.64
CA LEU A 30 66.30 -61.82 39.57
C LEU A 30 65.14 -60.88 39.22
N PHE A 31 64.68 -60.07 40.18
CA PHE A 31 63.58 -59.12 39.96
C PHE A 31 64.00 -57.93 39.08
N LEU A 32 65.25 -57.49 39.20
CA LEU A 32 65.81 -56.42 38.36
C LEU A 32 66.03 -56.86 36.90
N VAL A 33 66.44 -58.12 36.66
CA VAL A 33 66.59 -58.64 35.30
C VAL A 33 65.22 -58.85 34.64
N ALA A 34 64.23 -59.38 35.38
CA ALA A 34 62.86 -59.53 34.90
C ALA A 34 62.18 -58.19 34.60
N LEU A 35 62.42 -57.16 35.44
CA LEU A 35 61.91 -55.81 35.23
C LEU A 35 62.58 -55.13 34.03
N CYS A 36 63.91 -55.29 33.84
CA CYS A 36 64.60 -54.77 32.66
C CYS A 36 64.15 -55.48 31.37
N THR A 37 63.87 -56.78 31.40
CA THR A 37 63.29 -57.49 30.23
C THR A 37 61.86 -57.07 29.95
N LEU A 38 61.04 -56.80 30.98
CA LEU A 38 59.67 -56.29 30.83
C LEU A 38 59.63 -54.87 30.29
N VAL A 39 60.53 -54.00 30.75
CA VAL A 39 60.67 -52.62 30.26
C VAL A 39 61.25 -52.61 28.84
N ALA A 40 62.19 -53.50 28.52
CA ALA A 40 62.71 -53.64 27.16
C ALA A 40 61.66 -54.22 26.21
N SER A 41 60.87 -55.22 26.62
CA SER A 41 59.77 -55.77 25.81
C SER A 41 58.62 -54.78 25.65
N ALA A 42 58.29 -53.99 26.69
CA ALA A 42 57.30 -52.93 26.60
C ALA A 42 57.79 -51.76 25.73
N SER A 43 59.09 -51.44 25.77
CA SER A 43 59.69 -50.43 24.89
C SER A 43 59.78 -50.95 23.45
N PHE A 44 60.01 -52.24 23.24
CA PHE A 44 59.99 -52.86 21.91
C PHE A 44 58.57 -52.99 21.37
N TYR A 45 57.56 -53.25 22.20
CA TYR A 45 56.14 -53.21 21.82
C TYR A 45 55.64 -51.78 21.58
N ALA A 46 56.09 -50.81 22.37
CA ALA A 46 55.78 -49.39 22.16
C ALA A 46 56.48 -48.88 20.89
N CYS A 47 57.72 -49.30 20.61
CA CYS A 47 58.45 -48.94 19.41
C CYS A 47 57.92 -49.68 18.18
N SER A 48 57.55 -50.95 18.27
CA SER A 48 56.92 -51.70 17.17
C SER A 48 55.50 -51.21 16.88
N SER A 49 54.71 -50.84 17.89
CA SER A 49 53.43 -50.16 17.68
C SER A 49 53.62 -48.75 17.10
N SER A 50 54.67 -48.02 17.51
CA SER A 50 55.03 -46.72 16.90
C SER A 50 55.52 -46.87 15.45
N LEU A 51 56.27 -47.92 15.12
CA LEU A 51 56.74 -48.23 13.76
C LEU A 51 55.61 -48.80 12.88
N SER A 52 54.68 -49.57 13.44
CA SER A 52 53.45 -49.98 12.74
C SER A 52 52.47 -48.81 12.54
N PHE A 53 52.45 -47.82 13.45
CA PHE A 53 51.73 -46.55 13.24
C PHE A 53 52.42 -45.63 12.24
N ALA A 54 53.76 -45.64 12.18
CA ALA A 54 54.54 -44.86 11.22
C ALA A 54 54.55 -45.46 9.81
N SER A 55 54.32 -46.77 9.64
CA SER A 55 54.28 -47.43 8.32
C SER A 55 52.89 -47.60 7.70
N THR A 56 51.84 -46.96 8.25
CA THR A 56 50.54 -46.81 7.56
C THR A 56 49.98 -45.39 7.66
N SER A 57 50.85 -44.37 7.71
CA SER A 57 50.48 -43.08 7.12
C SER A 57 50.56 -43.23 5.60
N ALA A 58 49.64 -44.00 5.02
CA ALA A 58 49.34 -43.85 3.61
C ALA A 58 49.04 -42.36 3.42
N VAL A 59 49.93 -41.64 2.74
CA VAL A 59 49.64 -40.29 2.27
C VAL A 59 48.35 -40.44 1.48
N ARG A 60 47.22 -40.06 2.08
CA ARG A 60 45.92 -40.11 1.42
C ARG A 60 45.97 -38.97 0.42
N VAL A 61 46.41 -39.28 -0.79
CA VAL A 61 46.40 -38.36 -1.92
C VAL A 61 44.93 -38.09 -2.21
N GLN A 62 44.37 -37.07 -1.59
CA GLN A 62 43.04 -36.59 -1.91
C GLN A 62 43.07 -36.02 -3.31
N HIS A 63 42.15 -36.51 -4.14
CA HIS A 63 42.02 -35.98 -5.49
C HIS A 63 41.24 -34.66 -5.41
N VAL A 64 41.97 -33.55 -5.38
CA VAL A 64 41.37 -32.22 -5.42
C VAL A 64 40.88 -31.95 -6.85
N PRO A 65 39.59 -31.69 -7.07
CA PRO A 65 39.08 -31.45 -8.42
C PRO A 65 39.56 -30.10 -8.96
N LEU A 66 39.71 -29.98 -10.28
CA LEU A 66 40.20 -28.75 -10.93
C LEU A 66 39.35 -27.51 -10.62
N ASN A 67 38.07 -27.70 -10.33
CA ASN A 67 37.13 -26.64 -9.95
C ASN A 67 37.01 -26.44 -8.42
N ALA A 68 37.90 -27.02 -7.61
CA ALA A 68 37.85 -26.89 -6.15
C ALA A 68 37.79 -25.43 -5.67
N GLN A 69 38.58 -24.54 -6.29
CA GLN A 69 38.56 -23.12 -5.94
C GLN A 69 37.21 -22.46 -6.24
N SER A 70 36.57 -22.84 -7.35
CA SER A 70 35.22 -22.36 -7.69
C SER A 70 34.20 -22.82 -6.66
N ILE A 71 34.25 -24.10 -6.27
CA ILE A 71 33.36 -24.67 -5.24
C ILE A 71 33.54 -23.95 -3.90
N LEU A 72 34.79 -23.75 -3.45
CA LEU A 72 35.07 -23.03 -2.22
C LEU A 72 34.58 -21.57 -2.28
N SER A 73 34.74 -20.90 -3.42
CA SER A 73 34.23 -19.53 -3.61
C SER A 73 32.70 -19.46 -3.56
N GLN A 74 32.01 -20.45 -4.14
CA GLN A 74 30.56 -20.57 -4.11
C GLN A 74 30.08 -20.80 -2.66
N CYS A 75 30.71 -21.73 -1.93
CA CYS A 75 30.41 -22.00 -0.53
C CYS A 75 30.64 -20.78 0.37
N ALA A 76 31.73 -20.03 0.14
CA ALA A 76 31.98 -18.78 0.84
C ALA A 76 30.90 -17.73 0.54
N ALA A 77 30.42 -17.63 -0.70
CA ALA A 77 29.38 -16.69 -1.10
C ALA A 77 28.03 -16.95 -0.42
N LEU A 78 27.69 -18.21 -0.11
CA LEU A 78 26.45 -18.57 0.61
C LEU A 78 26.39 -18.01 2.04
N ARG A 79 27.55 -17.77 2.66
CA ARG A 79 27.67 -17.23 4.02
C ARG A 79 27.78 -15.71 4.04
N ALA A 80 27.93 -15.06 2.89
CA ALA A 80 28.03 -13.62 2.81
C ALA A 80 26.68 -12.97 3.12
N VAL A 81 26.66 -12.09 4.12
CA VAL A 81 25.49 -11.27 4.44
C VAL A 81 25.35 -10.19 3.36
N PRO A 82 24.22 -10.10 2.65
CA PRO A 82 24.01 -9.04 1.68
C PRO A 82 23.93 -7.67 2.37
N GLY A 83 24.67 -6.71 1.85
CA GLY A 83 24.69 -5.36 2.37
C GLY A 83 25.69 -4.48 1.65
N PRO A 84 25.58 -3.15 1.79
CA PRO A 84 26.57 -2.24 1.25
C PRO A 84 27.92 -2.43 1.96
N PRO A 85 29.04 -2.11 1.29
CA PRO A 85 30.34 -2.07 1.95
C PRO A 85 30.35 -1.03 3.08
N THR A 86 31.22 -1.21 4.08
CA THR A 86 31.27 -0.33 5.27
C THR A 86 31.57 1.14 4.94
N ASN A 87 32.24 1.40 3.81
CA ASN A 87 32.57 2.72 3.30
C ASN A 87 31.58 3.24 2.25
N PHE A 88 30.39 2.66 2.11
CA PHE A 88 29.45 3.00 1.03
C PHE A 88 29.12 4.50 0.94
N LEU A 89 28.93 5.18 2.09
CA LEU A 89 28.62 6.61 2.13
C LEU A 89 29.82 7.51 1.80
N ALA A 90 31.05 6.98 1.80
CA ALA A 90 32.26 7.72 1.46
C ALA A 90 32.55 7.71 -0.06
N ARG A 91 31.63 7.18 -0.89
CA ARG A 91 31.77 7.18 -2.34
C ARG A 91 31.72 8.61 -2.89
N GLU A 92 32.65 8.94 -3.79
CA GLU A 92 32.68 10.25 -4.45
C GLU A 92 31.69 10.36 -5.61
N THR A 93 31.26 9.23 -6.16
CA THR A 93 30.37 9.12 -7.31
C THR A 93 29.36 8.01 -7.07
N SER A 94 28.09 8.23 -7.42
CA SER A 94 27.07 7.19 -7.44
C SER A 94 27.34 6.17 -8.55
N ASP A 95 27.11 4.89 -8.29
CA ASP A 95 27.09 3.83 -9.30
C ASP A 95 25.97 4.03 -10.34
N ARG A 96 24.99 4.90 -10.05
CA ARG A 96 23.90 5.32 -10.95
C ARG A 96 24.17 6.65 -11.65
N PHE A 97 25.37 7.22 -11.49
CA PHE A 97 25.68 8.53 -12.06
C PHE A 97 25.82 8.44 -13.59
N GLU A 98 25.01 9.23 -14.28
CA GLU A 98 25.10 9.39 -15.74
C GLU A 98 26.10 10.50 -16.10
N PRO A 99 27.16 10.22 -16.88
CA PRO A 99 28.11 11.22 -17.33
C PRO A 99 27.42 12.36 -18.10
N GLY A 100 27.82 13.61 -17.79
CA GLY A 100 27.23 14.82 -18.38
C GLY A 100 26.13 15.47 -17.52
N THR A 101 25.69 14.80 -16.44
CA THR A 101 24.80 15.41 -15.44
C THR A 101 25.52 16.57 -14.75
N ARG A 102 24.90 17.75 -14.77
CA ARG A 102 25.49 18.98 -14.21
C ARG A 102 25.24 19.08 -12.70
N PRO A 103 26.20 19.61 -11.92
CA PRO A 103 25.97 19.90 -10.50
C PRO A 103 24.82 20.89 -10.31
N THR A 104 23.98 20.66 -9.30
CA THR A 104 22.81 21.49 -8.98
C THR A 104 22.89 21.97 -7.54
N LEU A 105 22.73 23.29 -7.31
CA LEU A 105 22.68 23.88 -5.98
C LEU A 105 21.28 24.45 -5.72
N ILE A 106 20.58 23.88 -4.75
CA ILE A 106 19.28 24.36 -4.28
C ILE A 106 19.51 25.25 -3.06
N ARG A 107 19.16 26.53 -3.16
CA ARG A 107 19.40 27.53 -2.12
C ARG A 107 18.15 27.85 -1.29
N ASN A 108 18.36 28.17 -0.01
CA ASN A 108 17.34 28.66 0.92
C ASN A 108 16.12 27.71 1.06
N ALA A 109 16.38 26.42 1.20
CA ALA A 109 15.34 25.41 1.30
C ALA A 109 14.95 25.13 2.76
N SER A 110 13.67 24.80 2.97
CA SER A 110 13.24 24.01 4.12
C SER A 110 13.37 22.53 3.74
N ILE A 111 14.33 21.84 4.35
CA ILE A 111 14.76 20.50 3.98
C ILE A 111 14.12 19.49 4.92
N LEU A 112 13.23 18.65 4.40
CA LEU A 112 12.70 17.50 5.14
C LEU A 112 13.68 16.35 4.94
N THR A 113 14.55 16.12 5.92
CA THR A 113 15.67 15.17 5.78
C THR A 113 15.22 13.71 5.76
N GLY A 114 14.00 13.41 6.22
CA GLY A 114 13.54 12.03 6.41
C GLY A 114 14.04 11.39 7.72
N ALA A 115 14.98 12.03 8.43
CA ALA A 115 15.46 11.56 9.72
C ALA A 115 14.41 11.77 10.84
N ARG A 116 14.65 11.18 12.02
CA ARG A 116 13.73 11.17 13.17
C ARG A 116 12.30 10.78 12.77
N ASN A 117 12.16 9.68 12.03
CA ASN A 117 10.88 9.23 11.46
C ASN A 117 10.21 10.30 10.58
N GLY A 118 10.97 10.99 9.72
CA GLY A 118 10.42 11.98 8.79
C GLY A 118 9.92 13.29 9.43
N THR A 119 10.29 13.56 10.68
CA THR A 119 9.87 14.79 11.39
C THR A 119 10.95 15.87 11.42
N GLU A 120 12.18 15.53 11.05
CA GLU A 120 13.27 16.48 11.04
C GLU A 120 13.19 17.43 9.84
N ILE A 121 13.18 18.73 10.15
CA ILE A 121 13.21 19.82 9.17
C ILE A 121 14.45 20.66 9.48
N VAL A 122 15.31 20.81 8.48
CA VAL A 122 16.53 21.62 8.54
C VAL A 122 16.42 22.77 7.55
N TYR A 123 17.14 23.86 7.77
CA TYR A 123 17.19 25.00 6.85
C TYR A 123 18.60 25.16 6.30
N GLY A 124 18.71 25.30 4.98
CA GLY A 124 20.01 25.45 4.33
C GLY A 124 19.96 25.17 2.84
N ASP A 125 21.13 24.84 2.32
CA ASP A 125 21.36 24.58 0.91
C ASP A 125 21.61 23.08 0.66
N VAL A 126 21.10 22.57 -0.45
CA VAL A 126 21.31 21.19 -0.89
C VAL A 126 22.12 21.22 -2.19
N PHE A 127 23.27 20.55 -2.20
CA PHE A 127 24.11 20.41 -3.37
C PHE A 127 23.97 18.98 -3.93
N LEU A 128 23.72 18.86 -5.22
CA LEU A 128 23.63 17.59 -5.94
C LEU A 128 24.78 17.54 -6.93
N ASP A 129 25.67 16.56 -6.78
CA ASP A 129 26.79 16.37 -7.70
C ASP A 129 27.12 14.88 -7.81
N LYS A 130 27.55 14.44 -9.00
CA LYS A 130 27.96 13.05 -9.27
C LYS A 130 26.93 11.99 -8.83
N GLY A 131 25.64 12.34 -8.93
CA GLY A 131 24.51 11.49 -8.52
C GLY A 131 24.34 11.33 -7.01
N LEU A 132 25.00 12.17 -6.21
CA LEU A 132 24.99 12.14 -4.75
C LEU A 132 24.51 13.47 -4.16
N CYS A 133 23.90 13.39 -2.98
CA CYS A 133 23.59 14.55 -2.15
C CYS A 133 24.84 14.97 -1.34
N GLY A 134 25.15 16.26 -1.37
CA GLY A 134 26.10 16.95 -0.49
C GLY A 134 25.39 18.07 0.29
N ALA A 135 25.74 18.23 1.57
CA ALA A 135 25.29 19.36 2.36
C ALA A 135 26.36 20.46 2.28
N SER A 136 26.02 21.63 1.73
CA SER A 136 26.99 22.73 1.64
C SER A 136 27.01 23.55 2.91
N ASP A 137 25.86 23.88 3.51
CA ASP A 137 25.79 24.66 4.77
C ASP A 137 24.40 24.54 5.44
N ILE A 138 24.37 24.36 6.76
CA ILE A 138 23.15 24.43 7.60
C ILE A 138 23.16 25.77 8.34
N TYR A 139 22.15 26.62 8.10
CA TYR A 139 22.04 27.93 8.74
C TYR A 139 20.92 27.96 9.80
N PRO A 140 21.03 28.77 10.87
CA PRO A 140 19.92 29.01 11.77
C PRO A 140 18.73 29.63 11.03
N ARG A 141 17.50 29.27 11.45
CA ARG A 141 16.23 29.61 10.77
C ARG A 141 16.14 31.12 10.43
N PRO A 142 16.17 31.52 9.15
CA PRO A 142 16.07 32.92 8.76
C PRO A 142 14.64 33.46 8.94
N SER A 143 14.53 34.78 9.19
CA SER A 143 13.29 35.50 9.49
C SER A 143 12.38 35.80 8.28
N THR A 144 12.81 35.49 7.05
CA THR A 144 12.11 35.87 5.81
C THR A 144 11.22 34.77 5.20
N PRO A 145 10.18 35.13 4.40
CA PRO A 145 9.03 34.25 4.11
C PRO A 145 9.08 33.51 2.76
N GLN A 146 10.03 33.80 1.86
CA GLN A 146 10.11 33.09 0.57
C GLN A 146 10.81 31.74 0.76
N ARG A 147 10.03 30.66 0.88
CA ARG A 147 10.56 29.33 1.19
C ARG A 147 10.22 28.32 0.11
N LYS A 148 11.26 27.62 -0.35
CA LYS A 148 11.20 26.42 -1.20
C LYS A 148 11.28 25.20 -0.28
N ILE A 149 10.40 24.20 -0.44
CA ILE A 149 10.46 22.97 0.37
C ILE A 149 11.08 21.84 -0.42
N CYS A 150 12.19 21.30 0.07
CA CYS A 150 12.87 20.15 -0.51
C CYS A 150 12.62 18.91 0.33
N THR A 151 12.20 17.83 -0.31
CA THR A 151 12.05 16.51 0.31
C THR A 151 12.73 15.46 -0.53
N LEU A 152 12.98 14.29 0.05
CA LEU A 152 13.06 13.06 -0.73
C LEU A 152 11.66 12.51 -0.93
N SER A 153 11.52 11.53 -1.80
CA SER A 153 10.26 10.83 -1.94
C SER A 153 10.47 9.40 -2.42
N THR A 154 10.45 8.50 -1.44
CA THR A 154 10.45 7.06 -1.70
C THR A 154 9.07 6.56 -1.31
N HIS A 155 8.21 6.34 -2.29
CA HIS A 155 6.89 5.80 -2.02
C HIS A 155 6.86 4.32 -2.33
N LYS A 156 6.35 3.52 -1.38
CA LYS A 156 5.74 2.25 -1.72
C LYS A 156 4.38 2.60 -2.30
N ALA A 157 4.33 2.88 -3.60
CA ALA A 157 3.06 3.07 -4.29
C ALA A 157 2.16 1.84 -4.04
N ARG A 158 0.85 1.95 -4.34
CA ARG A 158 0.09 0.75 -4.78
C ARG A 158 1.05 -0.04 -5.65
N GLY A 159 1.21 -1.34 -5.39
CA GLY A 159 2.23 -2.13 -6.08
C GLY A 159 2.27 -1.71 -7.55
N SER A 160 3.46 -1.62 -8.10
CA SER A 160 3.88 -2.41 -9.28
C SER A 160 2.99 -3.60 -9.69
N HIS A 161 1.70 -3.37 -9.69
CA HIS A 161 0.53 -4.21 -9.91
C HIS A 161 -0.51 -3.37 -10.66
N ARG A 162 -0.15 -2.18 -11.13
CA ARG A 162 -0.82 -1.60 -12.28
C ARG A 162 0.15 -1.80 -13.41
N ASP A 163 -0.28 -2.66 -14.32
CA ASP A 163 0.15 -2.70 -15.70
C ASP A 163 0.10 -1.31 -16.32
N SER A 164 0.69 -1.22 -17.52
CA SER A 164 0.71 -0.06 -18.40
C SER A 164 -0.33 0.99 -18.06
N ALA A 165 0.06 2.26 -18.01
CA ALA A 165 -0.85 3.36 -18.24
C ALA A 165 -0.88 3.65 -19.75
N PRO A 166 -2.05 3.55 -20.42
CA PRO A 166 -3.31 2.99 -19.94
C PRO A 166 -3.31 1.47 -19.84
N VAL A 167 -4.19 0.91 -19.00
CA VAL A 167 -4.23 -0.53 -18.73
C VAL A 167 -4.71 -1.26 -19.98
N MET A 168 -3.90 -2.21 -20.44
CA MET A 168 -4.17 -2.99 -21.65
C MET A 168 -3.99 -4.48 -21.35
N ASN A 169 -4.90 -5.32 -21.85
CA ASN A 169 -4.82 -6.78 -21.67
C ASN A 169 -3.48 -7.36 -22.15
N GLY A 170 -2.92 -6.83 -23.25
CA GLY A 170 -1.65 -7.28 -23.81
C GLY A 170 -0.40 -6.84 -23.03
N ALA A 171 -0.57 -6.03 -22.00
CA ALA A 171 0.52 -5.56 -21.13
C ALA A 171 0.34 -6.04 -19.67
N PHE A 172 -0.58 -7.00 -19.45
CA PHE A 172 -0.95 -7.49 -18.13
C PHE A 172 -0.02 -8.61 -17.63
N GLU A 173 0.99 -8.28 -16.82
CA GLU A 173 2.10 -9.19 -16.44
C GLU A 173 2.21 -9.41 -14.91
N LEU A 174 1.08 -9.32 -14.18
CA LEU A 174 1.09 -9.25 -12.71
C LEU A 174 1.14 -10.57 -11.96
N ASN A 175 0.46 -11.60 -12.46
CA ASN A 175 0.24 -12.86 -11.75
C ASN A 175 0.45 -14.04 -12.69
N SER A 176 1.13 -15.08 -12.21
CA SER A 176 1.24 -16.31 -12.99
C SER A 176 -0.02 -17.15 -12.84
N VAL A 177 -0.47 -17.77 -13.94
CA VAL A 177 -1.55 -18.78 -13.92
C VAL A 177 -1.01 -20.20 -13.69
N HIS A 178 0.31 -20.40 -13.69
CA HIS A 178 0.95 -21.71 -13.70
C HIS A 178 1.06 -22.41 -12.33
N GLY A 179 0.45 -21.87 -11.27
CA GLY A 179 0.31 -22.56 -9.98
C GLY A 179 0.44 -21.63 -8.77
N PRO A 180 0.14 -22.10 -7.55
CA PRO A 180 0.18 -21.28 -6.35
C PRO A 180 1.59 -20.92 -5.88
N VAL A 181 2.62 -21.68 -6.27
CA VAL A 181 4.01 -21.50 -5.82
C VAL A 181 4.91 -21.37 -7.04
N VAL A 182 5.33 -20.13 -7.35
CA VAL A 182 6.17 -19.80 -8.52
C VAL A 182 7.39 -18.91 -8.18
N PRO A 183 8.19 -19.24 -7.14
CA PRO A 183 9.29 -18.39 -6.67
C PRO A 183 10.43 -18.14 -7.68
N TRP A 184 10.50 -18.90 -8.77
CA TRP A 184 11.58 -18.81 -9.78
C TRP A 184 11.34 -17.78 -10.88
N LEU A 185 10.12 -17.25 -11.05
CA LEU A 185 9.91 -16.16 -12.01
C LEU A 185 10.50 -14.87 -11.42
N ARG A 186 10.55 -13.77 -12.19
CA ARG A 186 11.07 -12.49 -11.71
C ARG A 186 10.27 -11.33 -12.29
N SER A 187 9.99 -10.31 -11.47
CA SER A 187 9.22 -9.13 -11.90
C SER A 187 9.95 -8.32 -12.96
N ILE A 188 11.29 -8.38 -12.96
CA ILE A 188 12.11 -7.74 -13.98
C ILE A 188 11.86 -8.30 -15.40
N ASP A 189 11.44 -9.58 -15.51
CA ASP A 189 11.23 -10.22 -16.82
C ASP A 189 9.94 -9.73 -17.51
N GLY A 190 8.99 -9.17 -16.75
CA GLY A 190 7.75 -8.55 -17.26
C GLY A 190 7.74 -7.02 -17.14
N PHE A 191 8.86 -6.40 -16.77
CA PHE A 191 8.92 -4.97 -16.47
C PHE A 191 9.01 -4.12 -17.74
N ASN A 192 7.97 -3.35 -18.05
CA ASN A 192 7.95 -2.41 -19.16
C ASN A 192 8.54 -1.06 -18.75
N THR A 193 9.71 -0.70 -19.28
CA THR A 193 10.40 0.56 -18.98
C THR A 193 9.81 1.80 -19.67
N HIS A 194 8.88 1.63 -20.61
CA HIS A 194 8.28 2.70 -21.40
C HIS A 194 6.84 3.04 -20.97
N ASP A 195 6.46 2.63 -19.77
CA ASP A 195 5.14 2.88 -19.21
C ASP A 195 4.92 4.36 -18.86
N GLU A 196 3.82 4.96 -19.31
CA GLU A 196 3.44 6.35 -18.99
C GLU A 196 3.22 6.55 -17.48
N ALA A 197 2.96 5.47 -16.73
CA ALA A 197 2.80 5.49 -15.28
C ALA A 197 4.04 6.03 -14.56
N PHE A 198 5.24 5.90 -15.14
CA PHE A 198 6.46 6.48 -14.54
C PHE A 198 6.40 8.00 -14.52
N GLN A 199 6.01 8.64 -15.62
CA GLN A 199 5.90 10.10 -15.67
C GLN A 199 4.83 10.59 -14.69
N LEU A 200 3.71 9.88 -14.58
CA LEU A 200 2.65 10.19 -13.61
C LEU A 200 3.10 9.99 -12.15
N ALA A 201 3.95 8.99 -11.89
CA ALA A 201 4.52 8.75 -10.57
C ALA A 201 5.52 9.86 -10.18
N ILE A 202 6.42 10.22 -11.09
CA ILE A 202 7.38 11.32 -10.92
C ILE A 202 6.64 12.66 -10.72
N ALA A 203 5.54 12.88 -11.45
CA ALA A 203 4.67 14.05 -11.30
C ALA A 203 3.93 14.10 -9.96
N GLY A 204 3.71 12.95 -9.31
CA GLY A 204 3.27 12.84 -7.92
C GLY A 204 4.40 12.97 -6.90
N GLY A 205 5.64 13.18 -7.37
CA GLY A 205 6.84 13.30 -6.57
C GLY A 205 7.50 11.96 -6.27
N VAL A 206 7.08 10.81 -6.80
CA VAL A 206 7.68 9.50 -6.48
C VAL A 206 8.99 9.29 -7.28
N THR A 207 10.13 9.01 -6.63
CA THR A 207 11.41 8.74 -7.33
C THR A 207 11.81 7.27 -7.32
N SER A 208 11.36 6.50 -6.34
CA SER A 208 11.66 5.06 -6.25
C SER A 208 10.43 4.27 -5.85
N VAL A 209 10.26 3.10 -6.47
CA VAL A 209 9.19 2.15 -6.17
C VAL A 209 9.76 0.74 -6.05
N GLN A 210 9.17 -0.06 -5.16
CA GLN A 210 9.46 -1.49 -5.11
C GLN A 210 8.50 -2.23 -6.02
N VAL A 211 9.04 -3.00 -6.97
CA VAL A 211 8.27 -3.78 -7.94
C VAL A 211 8.13 -5.23 -7.48
N LEU A 212 6.91 -5.62 -7.14
CA LEU A 212 6.50 -6.94 -6.67
C LEU A 212 5.46 -7.56 -7.61
N PRO A 213 5.31 -8.90 -7.62
CA PRO A 213 4.20 -9.61 -8.25
C PRO A 213 2.88 -9.41 -7.50
N GLY A 214 1.75 -9.57 -8.19
CA GLY A 214 0.43 -9.49 -7.59
C GLY A 214 0.15 -10.61 -6.55
N SER A 215 -1.06 -10.61 -6.00
CA SER A 215 -1.47 -11.54 -4.93
C SER A 215 -2.15 -12.81 -5.43
N GLY A 216 -1.97 -13.17 -6.71
CA GLY A 216 -2.62 -14.32 -7.32
C GLY A 216 -1.97 -15.66 -6.99
N ASN A 217 -0.77 -15.67 -6.38
CA ASN A 217 -0.01 -16.86 -6.04
C ASN A 217 0.35 -16.84 -4.53
N ALA A 218 0.32 -17.99 -3.86
CA ALA A 218 0.70 -18.15 -2.46
C ALA A 218 2.16 -17.72 -2.22
N ILE A 219 3.04 -18.13 -3.13
CA ILE A 219 4.41 -17.62 -3.25
C ILE A 219 4.55 -17.11 -4.69
N GLY A 220 4.62 -15.80 -4.83
CA GLY A 220 4.90 -15.13 -6.10
C GLY A 220 6.38 -15.13 -6.43
N PHE A 221 6.75 -14.31 -7.41
CA PHE A 221 8.05 -14.28 -8.03
C PHE A 221 8.97 -13.13 -7.59
N LEU A 222 10.23 -13.13 -8.04
CA LEU A 222 11.32 -12.31 -7.49
C LEU A 222 11.23 -10.82 -7.84
N GLY A 223 11.14 -9.99 -6.80
CA GLY A 223 11.43 -8.54 -6.76
C GLY A 223 11.75 -8.07 -5.32
N GLU A 224 12.22 -8.99 -4.46
CA GLU A 224 11.69 -9.37 -3.14
C GLU A 224 10.56 -10.39 -3.26
N THR A 225 10.69 -11.53 -2.57
CA THR A 225 9.68 -12.59 -2.64
C THR A 225 8.40 -12.10 -1.99
N ALA A 226 7.33 -11.99 -2.78
CA ALA A 226 6.02 -11.71 -2.26
C ALA A 226 5.27 -13.01 -1.95
N GLN A 227 4.62 -13.08 -0.80
CA GLN A 227 3.69 -14.16 -0.46
C GLN A 227 2.30 -13.56 -0.30
N ALA A 228 1.25 -14.34 -0.57
CA ALA A 228 -0.12 -13.87 -0.45
C ALA A 228 -0.95 -14.78 0.47
N CYS A 229 -1.97 -14.18 1.07
CA CYS A 229 -2.96 -14.86 1.88
C CYS A 229 -4.39 -14.57 1.42
N GLY A 230 -5.32 -15.29 2.02
CA GLY A 230 -6.75 -14.95 1.99
C GLY A 230 -7.41 -15.19 0.65
N GLU A 231 -8.40 -14.35 0.34
CA GLU A 231 -9.41 -14.61 -0.69
C GLU A 231 -8.85 -14.54 -2.12
N ASN A 232 -7.70 -13.90 -2.33
CA ASN A 232 -7.07 -13.80 -3.66
C ASN A 232 -6.60 -15.16 -4.20
N LEU A 233 -6.50 -16.17 -3.33
CA LEU A 233 -5.99 -17.50 -3.65
C LEU A 233 -7.09 -18.55 -3.77
N LEU A 234 -8.37 -18.15 -3.74
CA LEU A 234 -9.52 -19.06 -3.84
C LEU A 234 -9.46 -19.99 -5.06
N ARG A 235 -8.81 -19.56 -6.15
CA ARG A 235 -8.60 -20.40 -7.34
C ARG A 235 -7.71 -21.63 -7.11
N TYR A 236 -6.92 -21.65 -6.03
CA TYR A 236 -5.99 -22.72 -5.68
C TYR A 236 -6.38 -23.48 -4.39
N GLY A 237 -7.52 -23.14 -3.77
CA GLY A 237 -8.00 -23.78 -2.55
C GLY A 237 -8.45 -22.79 -1.49
N ASN A 238 -8.60 -23.28 -0.26
CA ASN A 238 -8.94 -22.46 0.90
C ASN A 238 -7.69 -22.06 1.70
N ARG A 239 -7.88 -21.39 2.85
CA ARG A 239 -6.78 -20.95 3.73
C ARG A 239 -5.83 -22.08 4.16
N MET A 240 -6.35 -23.27 4.45
CA MET A 240 -5.54 -24.41 4.87
C MET A 240 -4.61 -24.85 3.74
N ASP A 241 -5.14 -24.92 2.52
CA ASP A 241 -4.37 -25.30 1.33
C ASP A 241 -3.28 -24.27 1.03
N ASN A 242 -3.57 -22.99 1.22
CA ASN A 242 -2.60 -21.91 1.04
C ASN A 242 -1.43 -22.03 2.02
N ILE A 243 -1.71 -22.07 3.31
CA ILE A 243 -0.66 -22.14 4.34
C ILE A 243 0.13 -23.45 4.23
N TRP A 244 -0.53 -24.56 3.88
CA TRP A 244 0.16 -25.81 3.58
C TRP A 244 1.09 -25.69 2.37
N SER A 245 0.67 -25.01 1.29
CA SER A 245 1.50 -24.79 0.10
C SER A 245 2.76 -23.99 0.42
N ILE A 246 2.64 -22.94 1.24
CA ILE A 246 3.79 -22.13 1.69
C ILE A 246 4.72 -22.98 2.58
N ARG A 247 4.16 -23.72 3.55
CA ARG A 247 4.92 -24.61 4.43
C ARG A 247 5.69 -25.67 3.63
N SER A 248 5.03 -26.33 2.69
CA SER A 248 5.61 -27.37 1.83
C SER A 248 6.78 -26.82 0.99
N ALA A 249 6.60 -25.64 0.38
CA ALA A 249 7.65 -24.98 -0.39
C ALA A 249 8.90 -24.66 0.44
N TYR A 250 8.72 -24.16 1.67
CA TYR A 250 9.85 -23.91 2.57
C TYR A 250 10.50 -25.19 3.10
N ASP A 251 9.76 -26.29 3.23
CA ASP A 251 10.34 -27.60 3.58
C ASP A 251 11.27 -28.12 2.47
N GLU A 252 10.85 -28.01 1.21
CA GLU A 252 11.72 -28.33 0.06
C GLU A 252 12.96 -27.43 0.00
N ALA A 253 12.79 -26.12 0.18
CA ALA A 253 13.91 -25.19 0.25
C ALA A 253 14.86 -25.53 1.42
N ARG A 254 14.33 -25.93 2.58
CA ARG A 254 15.13 -26.34 3.75
C ARG A 254 15.95 -27.59 3.45
N LYS A 255 15.40 -28.58 2.75
CA LYS A 255 16.13 -29.79 2.31
C LYS A 255 17.31 -29.43 1.42
N ILE A 256 17.10 -28.54 0.45
CA ILE A 256 18.15 -28.07 -0.47
C ILE A 256 19.22 -27.29 0.29
N ARG A 257 18.83 -26.33 1.15
CA ARG A 257 19.75 -25.56 1.98
C ARG A 257 20.64 -26.48 2.83
N ASN A 258 20.05 -27.48 3.49
CA ASN A 258 20.81 -28.42 4.32
C ASN A 258 21.76 -29.29 3.49
N ALA A 259 21.37 -29.70 2.27
CA ALA A 259 22.25 -30.41 1.35
C ALA A 259 23.42 -29.53 0.89
N GLN A 260 23.18 -28.24 0.63
CA GLN A 260 24.24 -27.28 0.31
C GLN A 260 25.21 -27.10 1.47
N ASP A 261 24.70 -26.99 2.69
CA ASP A 261 25.52 -26.84 3.89
C ASP A 261 26.40 -28.08 4.14
N ASP A 262 25.87 -29.30 3.96
CA ASP A 262 26.64 -30.55 4.04
C ASP A 262 27.70 -30.64 2.93
N PHE A 263 27.35 -30.28 1.69
CA PHE A 263 28.29 -30.24 0.56
C PHE A 263 29.44 -29.27 0.84
N CYS A 264 29.12 -28.04 1.27
CA CYS A 264 30.11 -27.01 1.56
C CYS A 264 30.96 -27.34 2.78
N GLY A 265 30.39 -27.93 3.84
CA GLY A 265 31.14 -28.40 5.00
C GLY A 265 32.20 -29.45 4.62
N LYS A 266 31.86 -30.37 3.71
CA LYS A 266 32.81 -31.36 3.17
C LYS A 266 33.90 -30.72 2.30
N ALA A 267 33.52 -29.79 1.41
CA ALA A 267 34.47 -29.11 0.53
C ALA A 267 35.50 -28.29 1.34
N GLU A 268 35.04 -27.53 2.32
CA GLU A 268 35.88 -26.70 3.19
C GLU A 268 36.76 -27.53 4.13
N SER A 269 36.29 -28.69 4.56
CA SER A 269 37.08 -29.67 5.33
C SER A 269 38.07 -30.45 4.46
N GLY A 270 38.14 -30.16 3.16
CA GLY A 270 39.00 -30.83 2.20
C GLY A 270 38.56 -32.26 1.85
N LEU A 271 37.36 -32.72 2.22
CA LEU A 271 36.88 -34.10 2.00
C LEU A 271 36.45 -34.37 0.54
N TRP A 272 37.30 -34.04 -0.43
CA TRP A 272 37.02 -34.09 -1.87
C TRP A 272 36.64 -35.48 -2.39
N ASP A 273 37.23 -36.55 -1.83
CA ASP A 273 36.90 -37.93 -2.21
C ASP A 273 35.41 -38.25 -1.96
N GLN A 274 34.76 -37.62 -0.98
CA GLN A 274 33.33 -37.83 -0.68
C GLN A 274 32.39 -37.02 -1.60
N LEU A 275 32.97 -36.04 -2.30
CA LEU A 275 32.30 -35.17 -3.27
C LEU A 275 32.56 -35.64 -4.72
N ASN A 276 33.41 -36.64 -4.91
CA ASN A 276 33.73 -37.16 -6.23
C ASN A 276 32.45 -37.64 -6.95
N GLY A 277 32.24 -37.15 -8.18
CA GLY A 277 31.05 -37.43 -8.97
C GLY A 277 29.76 -36.76 -8.50
N LYS A 278 29.79 -35.92 -7.45
CA LYS A 278 28.62 -35.17 -6.97
C LYS A 278 28.69 -33.72 -7.43
N SER A 279 27.58 -33.21 -7.95
CA SER A 279 27.40 -31.79 -8.22
C SER A 279 26.95 -31.05 -6.97
N TYR A 280 27.17 -29.73 -6.96
CA TYR A 280 26.60 -28.86 -5.95
C TYR A 280 25.05 -29.00 -5.96
N PRO A 281 24.40 -29.21 -4.80
CA PRO A 281 22.96 -29.40 -4.75
C PRO A 281 22.25 -28.06 -4.94
N GLU A 282 21.77 -27.83 -6.16
CA GLU A 282 21.02 -26.64 -6.54
C GLU A 282 19.73 -27.01 -7.27
N ASN A 283 18.74 -26.12 -7.14
CA ASN A 283 17.51 -26.18 -7.89
C ASN A 283 16.99 -24.76 -8.07
N LEU A 284 17.01 -24.25 -9.31
CA LEU A 284 16.54 -22.91 -9.66
C LEU A 284 15.13 -22.63 -9.17
N GLN A 285 14.27 -23.66 -9.11
CA GLN A 285 12.91 -23.55 -8.61
C GLN A 285 12.86 -23.03 -7.17
N TRP A 286 13.82 -23.43 -6.33
CA TRP A 286 13.78 -23.22 -4.87
C TRP A 286 14.89 -22.31 -4.36
N GLU A 287 15.83 -21.91 -5.22
CA GLU A 287 17.01 -21.11 -4.85
C GLU A 287 16.63 -19.82 -4.11
N VAL A 288 15.59 -19.12 -4.56
CA VAL A 288 15.11 -17.90 -3.90
C VAL A 288 14.61 -18.19 -2.48
N LEU A 289 13.90 -19.29 -2.26
CA LEU A 289 13.44 -19.64 -0.91
C LEU A 289 14.59 -20.12 -0.03
N VAL A 290 15.62 -20.76 -0.60
CA VAL A 290 16.87 -21.05 0.10
C VAL A 290 17.53 -19.75 0.56
N ASP A 291 17.59 -18.73 -0.30
CA ASP A 291 18.14 -17.42 0.04
C ASP A 291 17.31 -16.70 1.11
N VAL A 292 15.98 -16.87 1.13
CA VAL A 292 15.12 -16.39 2.24
C VAL A 292 15.50 -17.06 3.55
N LEU A 293 15.67 -18.39 3.55
CA LEU A 293 16.08 -19.15 4.74
C LEU A 293 17.51 -18.81 5.21
N ARG A 294 18.34 -18.26 4.32
CA ARG A 294 19.68 -17.71 4.64
C ARG A 294 19.65 -16.23 5.02
N GLY A 295 18.49 -15.58 5.00
CA GLY A 295 18.33 -14.16 5.32
C GLY A 295 18.87 -13.22 4.23
N ARG A 296 19.06 -13.70 3.00
CA ARG A 296 19.59 -12.92 1.87
C ARG A 296 18.50 -12.18 1.10
N VAL A 297 17.27 -12.69 1.15
CA VAL A 297 16.09 -12.11 0.50
C VAL A 297 15.05 -11.74 1.56
N LYS A 298 14.47 -10.55 1.40
CA LYS A 298 13.40 -10.03 2.25
C LYS A 298 12.03 -10.51 1.76
N ILE A 299 11.14 -10.81 2.70
CA ILE A 299 9.76 -11.25 2.42
C ILE A 299 8.78 -10.10 2.61
N SER A 300 7.95 -9.87 1.60
CA SER A 300 6.78 -8.99 1.65
C SER A 300 5.48 -9.80 1.57
N ASN A 301 4.61 -9.69 2.57
CA ASN A 301 3.43 -10.55 2.71
C ASN A 301 2.11 -9.80 2.44
N HIS A 302 1.39 -10.15 1.38
CA HIS A 302 0.07 -9.61 1.04
C HIS A 302 -1.05 -10.36 1.75
N CYS A 303 -1.43 -9.88 2.94
CA CYS A 303 -2.43 -10.51 3.80
C CYS A 303 -3.24 -9.41 4.49
N TYR A 304 -4.52 -9.67 4.81
CA TYR A 304 -5.41 -8.64 5.37
C TYR A 304 -5.83 -8.95 6.79
N GLU A 305 -6.29 -10.18 7.04
CA GLU A 305 -6.88 -10.58 8.31
C GLU A 305 -5.86 -11.03 9.34
N GLU A 306 -6.21 -10.88 10.61
CA GLU A 306 -5.38 -11.28 11.75
C GLU A 306 -4.99 -12.77 11.74
N VAL A 307 -5.90 -13.63 11.27
CA VAL A 307 -5.66 -15.08 11.15
C VAL A 307 -4.56 -15.40 10.14
N ASP A 308 -4.52 -14.68 9.02
CA ASP A 308 -3.50 -14.85 8.00
C ASP A 308 -2.14 -14.32 8.47
N LEU A 309 -2.16 -13.20 9.21
CA LEU A 309 -0.95 -12.65 9.84
C LEU A 309 -0.36 -13.64 10.84
N ASP A 310 -1.20 -14.28 11.66
CA ASP A 310 -0.79 -15.26 12.66
C ASP A 310 -0.17 -16.51 12.01
N ASP A 311 -0.76 -17.02 10.93
CA ASP A 311 -0.20 -18.13 10.15
C ASP A 311 1.21 -17.84 9.63
N LEU A 312 1.43 -16.66 9.05
CA LEU A 312 2.75 -16.29 8.55
C LEU A 312 3.76 -16.03 9.68
N VAL A 313 3.33 -15.47 10.81
CA VAL A 313 4.17 -15.34 12.00
C VAL A 313 4.59 -16.73 12.51
N ARG A 314 3.69 -17.72 12.50
CA ARG A 314 4.04 -19.11 12.84
C ARG A 314 5.06 -19.69 11.86
N LEU A 315 4.85 -19.55 10.56
CA LEU A 315 5.79 -20.07 9.55
C LEU A 315 7.16 -19.40 9.63
N SER A 316 7.20 -18.08 9.86
CA SER A 316 8.43 -17.33 10.10
C SER A 316 9.21 -17.89 11.29
N ASN A 317 8.54 -18.26 12.39
CA ASN A 317 9.16 -18.91 13.54
C ASN A 317 9.56 -20.37 13.27
N GLU A 318 8.76 -21.12 12.53
CA GLU A 318 8.99 -22.54 12.19
C GLU A 318 10.20 -22.75 11.27
N PHE A 319 10.38 -21.85 10.29
CA PHE A 319 11.45 -21.89 9.29
C PHE A 319 12.57 -20.88 9.54
N GLN A 320 12.43 -20.04 10.57
CA GLN A 320 13.43 -19.08 11.03
C GLN A 320 13.84 -18.05 9.96
N PHE A 321 12.87 -17.45 9.27
CA PHE A 321 13.11 -16.35 8.33
C PHE A 321 12.43 -15.04 8.78
N PRO A 322 13.06 -13.87 8.55
CA PRO A 322 12.48 -12.58 8.90
C PRO A 322 11.41 -12.14 7.91
N ILE A 323 10.31 -11.58 8.42
CA ILE A 323 9.31 -10.89 7.61
C ILE A 323 9.71 -9.42 7.52
N ALA A 324 9.90 -8.90 6.30
CA ALA A 324 10.25 -7.49 6.12
C ALA A 324 9.02 -6.59 6.22
N SER A 325 7.90 -6.98 5.60
CA SER A 325 6.66 -6.24 5.73
C SER A 325 5.38 -7.04 5.47
N PHE A 326 4.28 -6.65 6.13
CA PHE A 326 2.92 -7.04 5.77
C PHE A 326 2.25 -5.94 4.94
N HIS A 327 1.52 -6.33 3.91
CA HIS A 327 0.94 -5.48 2.89
C HIS A 327 -0.58 -5.53 2.96
N HIS A 328 -1.20 -4.35 2.85
CA HIS A 328 -2.63 -4.10 3.04
C HIS A 328 -3.05 -4.26 4.49
N ALA A 329 -2.89 -5.47 5.04
CA ALA A 329 -2.87 -5.77 6.47
C ALA A 329 -3.96 -5.02 7.25
N SER A 330 -5.19 -5.07 6.73
CA SER A 330 -6.32 -4.27 7.20
C SER A 330 -6.65 -4.50 8.68
N GLU A 331 -6.29 -5.65 9.25
CA GLU A 331 -6.51 -6.01 10.64
C GLU A 331 -5.23 -6.00 11.51
N ALA A 332 -4.06 -5.68 10.96
CA ALA A 332 -2.79 -5.70 11.71
C ALA A 332 -2.81 -4.79 12.96
N TRP A 333 -3.59 -3.72 12.93
CA TRP A 333 -3.74 -2.77 14.03
C TRP A 333 -4.51 -3.34 15.23
N LEU A 334 -5.21 -4.46 15.06
CA LEU A 334 -5.88 -5.19 16.14
C LEU A 334 -4.92 -6.13 16.89
N VAL A 335 -3.84 -6.55 16.22
CA VAL A 335 -2.90 -7.57 16.73
C VAL A 335 -1.43 -7.09 16.74
N PRO A 336 -1.08 -5.90 17.27
CA PRO A 336 0.28 -5.40 17.25
C PRO A 336 1.28 -6.31 17.98
N ASP A 337 0.86 -6.97 19.08
CA ASP A 337 1.73 -7.87 19.83
C ASP A 337 2.00 -9.19 19.11
N LEU A 338 1.09 -9.63 18.24
CA LEU A 338 1.34 -10.76 17.35
C LEU A 338 2.49 -10.45 16.38
N LEU A 339 2.49 -9.26 15.77
CA LEU A 339 3.53 -8.85 14.83
C LEU A 339 4.92 -8.78 15.49
N LYS A 340 4.98 -8.41 16.77
CA LYS A 340 6.25 -8.38 17.52
C LYS A 340 6.82 -9.77 17.77
N ARG A 341 6.03 -10.84 17.63
CA ARG A 341 6.47 -12.25 17.77
C ARG A 341 7.05 -12.85 16.49
N SER A 342 7.15 -12.09 15.40
CA SER A 342 7.84 -12.54 14.17
C SER A 342 9.32 -12.88 14.45
N TRP A 343 9.82 -13.91 13.77
CA TRP A 343 11.24 -14.25 13.84
C TRP A 343 12.08 -13.14 13.21
N GLY A 344 13.24 -12.84 13.80
CA GLY A 344 14.17 -11.85 13.26
C GLY A 344 13.78 -10.37 13.47
N GLY A 345 12.66 -10.10 14.15
CA GLY A 345 12.24 -8.75 14.55
C GLY A 345 10.84 -8.37 14.09
N THR A 346 10.40 -7.18 14.49
CA THR A 346 9.06 -6.67 14.16
C THR A 346 8.98 -6.21 12.70
N PRO A 347 8.03 -6.75 11.90
CA PRO A 347 7.87 -6.37 10.50
C PRO A 347 7.26 -4.98 10.35
N ALA A 348 7.52 -4.32 9.22
CA ALA A 348 6.79 -3.12 8.85
C ALA A 348 5.37 -3.46 8.36
N VAL A 349 4.43 -2.52 8.47
CA VAL A 349 3.05 -2.70 7.98
C VAL A 349 2.74 -1.62 6.96
N ALA A 350 2.52 -2.05 5.71
CA ALA A 350 2.23 -1.20 4.57
C ALA A 350 0.73 -1.18 4.26
N ILE A 351 0.02 -0.18 4.76
CA ILE A 351 -1.45 -0.05 4.63
C ILE A 351 -1.87 1.12 3.73
N PHE A 352 -3.13 1.10 3.29
CA PHE A 352 -3.75 2.26 2.66
C PHE A 352 -4.15 3.32 3.69
N ALA A 353 -4.30 4.56 3.24
CA ALA A 353 -4.83 5.64 4.08
C ALA A 353 -6.35 5.57 4.22
N THR A 354 -7.05 5.27 3.12
CA THR A 354 -8.52 5.34 3.03
C THR A 354 -9.15 4.15 2.30
N ASN A 355 -8.37 3.40 1.50
CA ASN A 355 -8.89 2.34 0.64
C ASN A 355 -9.04 1.01 1.41
N HIS A 356 -10.10 0.89 2.20
CA HIS A 356 -10.46 -0.31 2.96
C HIS A 356 -11.92 -0.72 2.66
N ARG A 357 -12.37 -1.88 3.15
CA ARG A 357 -13.77 -2.36 3.04
C ARG A 357 -14.28 -2.73 1.64
N PHE A 358 -13.42 -2.67 0.62
CA PHE A 358 -13.75 -3.08 -0.75
C PHE A 358 -13.82 -4.61 -0.92
N LYS A 359 -13.33 -5.36 0.06
CA LYS A 359 -13.28 -6.83 0.12
C LYS A 359 -13.70 -7.34 1.48
N ARG A 360 -14.18 -8.59 1.55
CA ARG A 360 -14.48 -9.28 2.80
C ARG A 360 -13.27 -9.26 3.72
N GLU A 361 -12.09 -9.69 3.25
CA GLU A 361 -10.85 -9.71 4.04
C GLU A 361 -10.38 -8.32 4.50
N SER A 362 -10.85 -7.24 3.87
CA SER A 362 -10.48 -5.86 4.19
C SER A 362 -11.49 -5.10 5.06
N TYR A 363 -12.58 -5.75 5.48
CA TYR A 363 -13.79 -5.10 6.01
C TYR A 363 -13.59 -4.39 7.36
N ARG A 364 -12.72 -4.92 8.23
CA ARG A 364 -12.36 -4.32 9.54
C ARG A 364 -11.22 -3.28 9.43
N GLY A 365 -10.89 -2.83 8.22
CA GLY A 365 -9.94 -1.75 8.01
C GLY A 365 -10.44 -0.41 8.60
N SER A 366 -9.50 0.42 9.04
CA SER A 366 -9.77 1.72 9.65
C SER A 366 -8.73 2.77 9.23
N GLU A 367 -9.20 4.00 9.02
CA GLU A 367 -8.40 5.19 8.77
C GLU A 367 -7.49 5.53 9.98
N PHE A 368 -7.80 5.01 11.18
CA PHE A 368 -7.01 5.18 12.39
C PHE A 368 -5.93 4.10 12.59
N ALA A 369 -5.91 3.05 11.77
CA ALA A 369 -5.02 1.89 11.92
C ALA A 369 -3.54 2.29 11.97
N ALA A 370 -3.10 3.19 11.08
CA ALA A 370 -1.72 3.67 11.04
C ALA A 370 -1.27 4.30 12.36
N ARG A 371 -2.14 5.05 13.03
CA ARG A 371 -1.82 5.67 14.32
C ARG A 371 -1.71 4.61 15.41
N VAL A 372 -2.69 3.72 15.51
CA VAL A 372 -2.67 2.64 16.51
C VAL A 372 -1.40 1.78 16.40
N LEU A 373 -1.00 1.42 15.18
CA LEU A 373 0.24 0.68 14.91
C LEU A 373 1.48 1.46 15.34
N ALA A 374 1.57 2.74 14.97
CA ALA A 374 2.72 3.58 15.30
C ALA A 374 2.91 3.79 16.82
N GLU A 375 1.82 3.92 17.58
CA GLU A 375 1.89 4.00 19.05
C GLU A 375 2.34 2.71 19.72
N ASN A 376 2.07 1.58 19.07
CA ASN A 376 2.54 0.27 19.51
C ASN A 376 3.98 -0.04 19.04
N GLY A 377 4.69 0.94 18.48
CA GLY A 377 6.06 0.80 18.00
C GLY A 377 6.19 0.03 16.69
N ILE A 378 5.10 -0.20 15.96
CA ILE A 378 5.13 -0.90 14.68
C ILE A 378 5.50 0.09 13.55
N PRO A 379 6.51 -0.20 12.71
CA PRO A 379 6.85 0.65 11.57
C PRO A 379 5.72 0.65 10.53
N VAL A 380 5.10 1.80 10.30
CA VAL A 380 4.02 1.94 9.30
C VAL A 380 4.57 2.53 8.00
N ILE A 381 4.10 2.01 6.88
CA ILE A 381 4.34 2.50 5.52
C ILE A 381 2.99 2.83 4.90
N MET A 382 2.86 4.00 4.29
CA MET A 382 1.61 4.43 3.65
C MET A 382 1.66 4.14 2.16
N LYS A 383 0.72 3.33 1.68
CA LYS A 383 0.53 3.03 0.25
C LYS A 383 -0.45 4.00 -0.40
N LYS A 384 -0.25 4.31 -1.69
CA LYS A 384 -1.17 5.13 -2.50
C LYS A 384 -2.57 4.51 -2.56
N SER A 385 -3.58 5.17 -1.99
CA SER A 385 -4.99 4.99 -2.40
C SER A 385 -5.26 5.86 -3.62
N VAL A 386 -6.19 5.46 -4.49
CA VAL A 386 -6.62 6.26 -5.67
C VAL A 386 -7.20 7.63 -5.30
N GLU A 387 -7.38 7.90 -4.01
CA GLU A 387 -8.08 9.06 -3.45
C GLU A 387 -7.21 9.78 -2.41
N PHE A 388 -5.97 10.13 -2.77
CA PHE A 388 -5.03 10.86 -1.91
C PHE A 388 -5.43 12.34 -1.68
N LEU A 389 -6.73 12.60 -1.48
CA LEU A 389 -7.33 13.94 -1.37
C LEU A 389 -8.19 14.14 -0.12
N TYR A 390 -8.26 13.16 0.79
CA TYR A 390 -8.87 13.36 2.10
C TYR A 390 -7.82 13.79 3.13
N PRO A 391 -8.12 14.76 4.01
CA PRO A 391 -7.20 15.16 5.07
C PRO A 391 -6.90 13.94 5.93
N LEU A 392 -5.63 13.53 5.96
CA LEU A 392 -5.13 12.49 6.85
C LEU A 392 -5.50 12.88 8.29
N ARG A 393 -6.46 12.16 8.86
CA ARG A 393 -7.10 12.47 10.15
C ARG A 393 -6.20 12.16 11.35
N ALA A 394 -4.86 12.15 11.26
CA ALA A 394 -4.02 12.01 12.44
C ALA A 394 -2.62 12.65 12.28
N ALA A 395 -2.27 13.60 13.15
CA ALA A 395 -0.97 14.31 13.15
C ALA A 395 0.27 13.38 13.12
N THR A 396 0.13 12.15 13.60
CA THR A 396 1.20 11.16 13.71
C THR A 396 1.22 10.15 12.56
N THR A 397 0.14 10.05 11.78
CA THR A 397 0.18 9.37 10.47
C THR A 397 0.87 10.26 9.43
N LEU A 398 0.85 11.59 9.60
CA LEU A 398 1.59 12.53 8.75
C LEU A 398 3.12 12.28 8.76
N SER A 399 3.70 12.00 9.94
CA SER A 399 5.11 11.58 10.05
C SER A 399 5.36 10.28 9.29
N SER A 400 4.45 9.31 9.35
CA SER A 400 4.56 8.06 8.60
C SER A 400 4.35 8.22 7.08
N CYS A 401 3.62 9.25 6.65
CA CYS A 401 3.44 9.62 5.24
C CYS A 401 4.68 10.31 4.65
N ILE A 402 5.40 11.09 5.47
CA ILE A 402 6.65 11.77 5.08
C ILE A 402 7.88 10.91 5.31
N SER A 403 7.84 9.93 6.22
CA SER A 403 9.00 9.11 6.58
C SER A 403 9.36 8.13 5.46
N ASN A 404 10.08 8.64 4.46
CA ASN A 404 10.66 7.89 3.35
C ASN A 404 11.67 6.81 3.80
N ILE A 405 12.25 6.97 4.99
CA ILE A 405 13.18 5.98 5.56
C ILE A 405 12.55 4.60 5.78
N ARG A 406 11.25 4.52 6.14
CA ARG A 406 10.58 3.25 6.47
C ARG A 406 10.40 2.35 5.24
N PRO A 407 9.84 2.82 4.11
CA PRO A 407 9.77 2.01 2.89
C PRO A 407 11.18 1.65 2.38
N ALA A 408 12.16 2.56 2.44
CA ALA A 408 13.54 2.25 2.06
C ALA A 408 14.16 1.18 2.96
N ALA A 409 13.95 1.24 4.28
CA ALA A 409 14.45 0.24 5.23
C ALA A 409 13.77 -1.13 5.03
N ALA A 410 12.46 -1.16 4.82
CA ALA A 410 11.73 -2.38 4.49
C ALA A 410 12.29 -3.02 3.20
N ALA A 411 12.57 -2.21 2.18
CA ALA A 411 13.18 -2.65 0.91
C ALA A 411 14.69 -2.96 0.99
N GLY A 412 15.37 -2.67 2.11
CA GLY A 412 16.83 -2.85 2.25
C GLY A 412 17.69 -1.77 1.59
N LEU A 413 17.08 -0.65 1.16
CA LEU A 413 17.72 0.44 0.42
C LEU A 413 17.93 1.71 1.24
N SER A 414 17.73 1.67 2.56
CA SER A 414 17.91 2.85 3.45
C SER A 414 19.33 3.41 3.51
N HIS A 415 20.32 2.66 3.01
CA HIS A 415 21.68 3.14 2.86
C HIS A 415 21.84 4.12 1.67
N ARG A 416 20.94 4.03 0.67
CA ARG A 416 20.95 4.82 -0.57
C ARG A 416 19.92 5.94 -0.57
N ILE A 417 18.67 5.60 -0.27
CA ILE A 417 17.49 6.43 -0.50
C ILE A 417 16.65 6.58 0.78
N GLY A 418 15.74 7.55 0.77
CA GLY A 418 14.76 7.78 1.83
C GLY A 418 15.23 8.64 3.01
N ILE A 419 16.50 9.06 3.01
CA ILE A 419 17.08 10.06 3.93
C ILE A 419 17.99 11.01 3.14
N LEU A 420 17.88 12.32 3.39
CA LEU A 420 18.70 13.35 2.74
C LEU A 420 19.90 13.56 3.63
N ARG A 421 21.03 13.00 3.21
CA ARG A 421 22.32 13.11 3.91
C ARG A 421 23.45 13.05 2.90
N GLU A 422 24.64 13.44 3.35
CA GLU A 422 25.83 13.31 2.54
C GLU A 422 26.07 11.84 2.10
N GLY A 423 26.37 11.65 0.82
CA GLY A 423 26.61 10.33 0.23
C GLY A 423 25.36 9.48 -0.01
N SER A 424 24.15 10.01 0.20
CA SER A 424 22.92 9.39 -0.31
C SER A 424 22.75 9.66 -1.81
N ASP A 425 21.95 8.85 -2.50
CA ASP A 425 21.63 9.09 -3.92
C ASP A 425 20.85 10.42 -4.07
N ALA A 426 21.10 11.15 -5.16
CA ALA A 426 20.56 12.48 -5.43
C ALA A 426 19.10 12.48 -5.94
N ASP A 427 18.20 11.88 -5.16
CA ASP A 427 16.77 11.73 -5.47
C ASP A 427 15.91 12.79 -4.76
N VAL A 428 15.87 14.03 -5.25
CA VAL A 428 15.27 15.17 -4.53
C VAL A 428 14.00 15.68 -5.22
N VAL A 429 13.00 16.10 -4.44
CA VAL A 429 11.77 16.73 -4.91
C VAL A 429 11.63 18.10 -4.28
N LEU A 430 11.44 19.12 -5.11
CA LEU A 430 11.09 20.47 -4.70
C LEU A 430 9.59 20.67 -4.84
N TRP A 431 8.92 21.14 -3.79
CA TRP A 431 7.47 21.35 -3.75
C TRP A 431 7.08 22.83 -3.75
N ASP A 432 5.88 23.13 -4.27
CA ASP A 432 5.28 24.47 -4.21
C ASP A 432 4.80 24.86 -2.81
N SER A 433 4.45 23.87 -2.00
CA SER A 433 3.90 23.97 -0.65
C SER A 433 4.28 22.71 0.13
N HIS A 434 4.04 22.69 1.43
CA HIS A 434 4.37 21.55 2.26
C HIS A 434 3.65 20.29 1.72
N PRO A 435 4.29 19.12 1.53
CA PRO A 435 3.72 17.99 0.78
C PRO A 435 2.42 17.41 1.35
N LEU A 436 2.11 17.73 2.61
CA LEU A 436 0.88 17.31 3.29
C LEU A 436 -0.26 18.33 3.19
N GLN A 437 -0.01 19.48 2.57
CA GLN A 437 -1.05 20.45 2.24
C GLN A 437 -1.90 19.91 1.10
N LEU A 438 -3.21 20.14 1.19
CA LEU A 438 -4.12 19.75 0.13
C LEU A 438 -3.75 20.51 -1.15
N GLY A 439 -3.57 19.77 -2.25
CA GLY A 439 -3.19 20.36 -3.52
C GLY A 439 -1.70 20.65 -3.69
N ALA A 440 -0.81 20.20 -2.79
CA ALA A 440 0.64 20.32 -2.99
C ALA A 440 1.10 19.66 -4.30
N THR A 441 2.01 20.33 -5.01
CA THR A 441 2.48 19.92 -6.34
C THR A 441 4.01 19.95 -6.42
N PRO A 442 4.66 18.90 -6.93
CA PRO A 442 6.08 18.92 -7.24
C PRO A 442 6.40 19.98 -8.30
N ARG A 443 7.32 20.87 -7.98
CA ARG A 443 7.82 21.92 -8.87
C ARG A 443 9.01 21.41 -9.68
N GLU A 444 9.97 20.77 -9.02
CA GLU A 444 11.15 20.19 -9.67
C GLU A 444 11.43 18.82 -9.06
N VAL A 445 11.85 17.85 -9.87
CA VAL A 445 12.18 16.49 -9.42
C VAL A 445 13.52 16.09 -10.02
N TRP A 446 14.44 15.62 -9.18
CA TRP A 446 15.73 15.07 -9.56
C TRP A 446 15.79 13.59 -9.17
N ILE A 447 16.30 12.76 -10.07
CA ILE A 447 16.64 11.35 -9.82
C ILE A 447 18.09 11.16 -10.24
N ASP A 448 18.93 10.65 -9.36
CA ASP A 448 20.39 10.58 -9.56
C ASP A 448 21.00 11.94 -9.95
N GLY A 449 20.41 13.05 -9.50
CA GLY A 449 20.79 14.42 -9.84
C GLY A 449 20.31 14.90 -11.22
N ILE A 450 19.66 14.04 -12.00
CA ILE A 450 19.10 14.36 -13.32
C ILE A 450 17.69 14.91 -13.15
N THR A 451 17.46 16.12 -13.65
CA THR A 451 16.14 16.76 -13.63
C THR A 451 15.14 15.98 -14.50
N GLN A 452 14.08 15.47 -13.88
CA GLN A 452 12.96 14.78 -14.54
C GLN A 452 11.79 15.72 -14.82
N ILE A 453 11.51 16.64 -13.88
CA ILE A 453 10.46 17.66 -14.01
C ILE A 453 11.09 19.02 -13.73
N ASN A 454 10.84 19.99 -14.61
CA ASN A 454 11.26 21.37 -14.45
C ASN A 454 10.10 22.35 -14.68
N ALA A 455 9.53 22.87 -13.59
CA ALA A 455 8.46 23.86 -13.64
C ALA A 455 8.79 25.14 -14.40
N ASN A 456 10.07 25.52 -14.51
CA ASN A 456 10.44 26.77 -15.19
C ASN A 456 10.49 26.58 -16.71
N GLU A 457 10.58 25.33 -17.19
CA GLU A 457 10.51 24.96 -18.60
C GLU A 457 9.07 24.66 -19.03
N THR A 458 8.24 24.16 -18.11
CA THR A 458 6.82 23.89 -18.40
C THR A 458 5.98 25.17 -18.29
N LYS A 459 5.09 25.44 -19.26
CA LYS A 459 4.13 26.57 -19.21
C LYS A 459 2.95 26.29 -18.25
N VAL A 460 3.17 25.47 -17.22
CA VAL A 460 2.14 25.01 -16.30
C VAL A 460 2.08 25.93 -15.08
N VAL A 461 0.89 26.48 -14.79
CA VAL A 461 0.70 27.36 -13.65
C VAL A 461 0.69 26.54 -12.36
N MET A 462 1.68 26.75 -11.51
CA MET A 462 1.83 26.09 -10.21
C MET A 462 1.80 27.09 -9.06
N GLY A 463 1.23 26.70 -7.93
CA GLY A 463 1.27 27.50 -6.70
C GLY A 463 0.46 28.80 -6.75
N LYS A 464 -0.52 28.94 -7.65
CA LYS A 464 -1.44 30.10 -7.67
C LYS A 464 -2.05 30.27 -6.26
N ASP A 465 -1.90 31.46 -5.70
CA ASP A 465 -2.38 31.84 -4.36
C ASP A 465 -1.74 31.08 -3.17
N LYS A 466 -0.57 30.45 -3.37
CA LYS A 466 0.17 29.71 -2.33
C LYS A 466 1.41 30.40 -1.77
N ASN A 467 1.53 31.72 -1.95
CA ASN A 467 2.72 32.49 -1.56
C ASN A 467 2.85 32.73 -0.04
N GLU A 468 1.79 32.49 0.72
CA GLU A 468 1.78 32.68 2.16
C GLU A 468 2.50 31.57 2.93
N THR A 469 3.11 31.92 4.07
CA THR A 469 3.80 30.99 4.97
C THR A 469 2.92 29.86 5.51
N LYS A 470 1.58 30.03 5.54
CA LYS A 470 0.64 28.97 5.96
C LYS A 470 0.73 27.71 5.11
N TRP A 471 1.11 27.86 3.83
CA TRP A 471 1.29 26.74 2.90
C TRP A 471 2.63 26.03 3.06
N GLN A 472 3.59 26.64 3.75
CA GLN A 472 4.95 26.12 3.94
C GLN A 472 5.14 25.40 5.28
N VAL A 473 4.09 25.26 6.08
CA VAL A 473 4.11 24.57 7.38
C VAL A 473 3.26 23.31 7.34
N VAL A 474 3.57 22.38 8.26
CA VAL A 474 2.77 21.18 8.47
C VAL A 474 1.33 21.59 8.82
N PRO A 475 0.31 21.06 8.14
CA PRO A 475 -1.08 21.40 8.44
C PRO A 475 -1.45 20.94 9.86
N LYS A 476 -2.28 21.74 10.54
CA LYS A 476 -2.82 21.39 11.86
C LYS A 476 -3.83 20.26 11.70
N VAL A 477 -3.66 19.17 12.45
CA VAL A 477 -4.59 18.04 12.44
C VAL A 477 -5.39 18.02 13.74
N PRO A 478 -6.71 17.79 13.68
CA PRO A 478 -7.53 17.64 14.88
C PRO A 478 -7.08 16.46 15.75
N LYS A 479 -7.43 16.48 17.04
CA LYS A 479 -7.20 15.36 17.96
C LYS A 479 -8.36 14.37 17.85
N TRP A 480 -8.12 13.23 17.22
CA TRP A 480 -9.12 12.17 16.99
C TRP A 480 -9.00 11.03 18.00
N ASP A 481 -8.71 11.35 19.26
CA ASP A 481 -8.40 10.35 20.29
C ASP A 481 -9.63 9.52 20.66
N ALA A 482 -10.82 10.14 20.68
CA ALA A 482 -12.07 9.47 21.03
C ALA A 482 -12.50 8.51 19.91
N GLU A 483 -12.51 8.98 18.67
CA GLU A 483 -12.90 8.21 17.47
C GLU A 483 -11.96 7.02 17.25
N ARG A 484 -10.68 7.20 17.54
CA ARG A 484 -9.70 6.11 17.50
C ARG A 484 -9.97 5.07 18.60
N LYS A 485 -10.24 5.50 19.84
CA LYS A 485 -10.61 4.56 20.92
C LYS A 485 -11.88 3.80 20.58
N GLU A 486 -12.85 4.49 19.98
CA GLU A 486 -14.08 3.88 19.48
C GLU A 486 -13.80 2.90 18.34
N ALA A 487 -12.91 3.25 17.40
CA ALA A 487 -12.49 2.35 16.33
C ALA A 487 -11.90 1.06 16.90
N VAL A 488 -10.97 1.13 17.86
CA VAL A 488 -10.40 -0.05 18.52
C VAL A 488 -11.49 -0.85 19.25
N LYS A 489 -12.36 -0.17 20.01
CA LYS A 489 -13.45 -0.82 20.77
C LYS A 489 -14.37 -1.66 19.87
N TRP A 490 -14.64 -1.17 18.67
CA TRP A 490 -15.54 -1.82 17.70
C TRP A 490 -14.78 -2.48 16.56
N GLU A 491 -13.47 -2.67 16.68
CA GLU A 491 -12.63 -3.36 15.70
C GLU A 491 -12.80 -2.82 14.26
N GLY A 492 -12.93 -1.50 14.13
CA GLY A 492 -13.10 -0.80 12.85
C GLY A 492 -14.54 -0.76 12.33
N LEU A 493 -15.48 -1.36 13.07
CA LEU A 493 -16.91 -1.46 12.74
C LEU A 493 -17.83 -0.75 13.75
N PRO A 494 -17.64 0.55 14.05
CA PRO A 494 -18.55 1.26 14.96
C PRO A 494 -19.99 1.25 14.45
N PRO A 495 -20.98 1.36 15.37
CA PRO A 495 -22.37 1.60 15.01
C PRO A 495 -22.48 2.92 14.24
N LEU A 496 -23.21 2.90 13.13
CA LEU A 496 -23.32 4.05 12.22
C LEU A 496 -24.72 4.65 12.14
N GLU A 497 -25.65 4.15 12.94
CA GLU A 497 -27.00 4.68 13.01
C GLU A 497 -26.96 6.15 13.46
N SER A 498 -27.80 6.96 12.82
CA SER A 498 -27.91 8.39 13.11
C SER A 498 -28.42 8.59 14.54
N LYS A 499 -27.62 9.28 15.36
CA LYS A 499 -28.10 9.82 16.63
C LYS A 499 -29.09 10.93 16.33
N ARG A 500 -30.34 10.78 16.77
CA ARG A 500 -31.36 11.83 16.65
C ARG A 500 -31.16 12.83 17.80
N ASP A 501 -30.07 13.56 17.75
CA ASP A 501 -29.73 14.57 18.76
C ASP A 501 -30.44 15.88 18.41
N GLY A 502 -31.48 16.19 19.18
CA GLY A 502 -32.09 17.52 19.24
C GLY A 502 -33.03 17.89 18.08
N ARG A 503 -34.10 18.61 18.42
CA ARG A 503 -34.94 19.32 17.44
C ARG A 503 -34.36 20.70 17.12
N LYS A 504 -33.51 21.26 17.99
CA LYS A 504 -32.84 22.57 17.83
C LYS A 504 -31.33 22.46 17.97
N VAL A 505 -30.60 22.81 16.93
CA VAL A 505 -29.12 22.89 16.93
C VAL A 505 -28.70 24.32 16.61
N MET A 506 -27.82 24.88 17.44
CA MET A 506 -27.21 26.19 17.23
C MET A 506 -25.79 26.03 16.71
N PHE A 507 -25.46 26.71 15.62
CA PHE A 507 -24.10 26.87 15.13
C PHE A 507 -23.59 28.27 15.48
N GLN A 508 -22.46 28.36 16.19
CA GLN A 508 -21.84 29.63 16.58
C GLN A 508 -20.63 29.96 15.72
N ASN A 509 -20.28 31.25 15.66
CA ASN A 509 -19.08 31.74 14.95
C ASN A 509 -19.01 31.26 13.49
N VAL A 510 -20.12 31.31 12.78
CA VAL A 510 -20.22 30.96 11.36
C VAL A 510 -19.67 32.13 10.55
N ARG A 511 -18.67 31.89 9.70
CA ARG A 511 -18.09 32.93 8.83
C ARG A 511 -18.86 33.04 7.52
N ASP A 512 -19.11 31.90 6.87
CA ASP A 512 -19.75 31.84 5.57
C ASP A 512 -20.98 30.94 5.62
N LEU A 513 -22.08 31.42 5.04
CA LEU A 513 -23.30 30.64 4.85
C LEU A 513 -23.65 30.59 3.37
N TRP A 514 -23.69 29.37 2.82
CA TRP A 514 -24.12 29.12 1.46
C TRP A 514 -25.48 28.43 1.45
N THR A 515 -26.42 28.97 0.68
CA THR A 515 -27.78 28.46 0.50
C THR A 515 -28.02 28.09 -0.96
N ARG A 516 -29.11 27.36 -1.23
CA ARG A 516 -29.59 27.16 -2.60
C ARG A 516 -30.71 28.15 -2.89
N ASP A 517 -30.67 28.81 -4.04
CA ASP A 517 -31.80 29.59 -4.54
C ASP A 517 -32.88 28.68 -5.16
N ASP A 518 -33.99 29.30 -5.58
CA ASP A 518 -35.14 28.59 -6.17
C ASP A 518 -34.83 27.98 -7.55
N GLU A 519 -33.77 28.44 -8.22
CA GLU A 519 -33.27 27.92 -9.50
C GLU A 519 -32.21 26.80 -9.30
N GLY A 520 -31.84 26.52 -8.05
CA GLY A 520 -30.85 25.50 -7.67
C GLY A 520 -29.39 26.00 -7.67
N GLY A 521 -29.17 27.28 -7.95
CA GLY A 521 -27.88 27.98 -7.82
C GLY A 521 -27.44 28.07 -6.36
N ILE A 522 -26.13 28.22 -6.14
CA ILE A 522 -25.57 28.40 -4.79
C ILE A 522 -25.39 29.89 -4.55
N LYS A 523 -26.02 30.39 -3.49
CA LYS A 523 -25.96 31.79 -3.08
C LYS A 523 -25.15 31.93 -1.79
N HIS A 524 -24.25 32.90 -1.74
CA HIS A 524 -23.56 33.32 -0.51
C HIS A 524 -24.46 34.33 0.20
N GLU A 525 -24.89 34.02 1.42
CA GLU A 525 -25.80 34.90 2.17
C GLU A 525 -25.06 35.91 3.06
N PHE A 526 -23.81 35.60 3.47
CA PHE A 526 -23.07 36.39 4.46
C PHE A 526 -21.57 36.10 4.39
N GLY A 527 -20.73 37.15 4.54
CA GLY A 527 -19.26 37.04 4.66
C GLY A 527 -18.42 38.02 3.83
N GLU A 528 -18.92 39.24 3.51
CA GLU A 528 -18.18 40.19 2.66
C GLU A 528 -16.94 40.83 3.33
N THR A 529 -16.83 40.82 4.67
CA THR A 529 -15.67 41.35 5.42
C THR A 529 -14.99 40.26 6.26
N GLU A 530 -13.65 40.33 6.42
CA GLU A 530 -12.84 39.26 7.03
C GLU A 530 -13.12 38.96 8.51
N THR A 531 -13.85 39.82 9.23
CA THR A 531 -13.97 39.77 10.70
C THR A 531 -15.37 39.42 11.21
N ASP A 532 -16.40 39.42 10.36
CA ASP A 532 -17.77 39.23 10.81
C ASP A 532 -18.12 37.73 10.90
N THR A 533 -18.53 37.30 12.08
CA THR A 533 -19.08 35.96 12.32
C THR A 533 -20.50 36.07 12.83
N THR A 534 -21.31 35.05 12.58
CA THR A 534 -22.73 35.03 12.91
C THR A 534 -23.16 33.71 13.52
N ASP A 535 -24.34 33.68 14.13
CA ASP A 535 -24.95 32.46 14.67
C ASP A 535 -26.06 31.97 13.74
N VAL A 536 -26.18 30.65 13.58
CA VAL A 536 -27.22 30.02 12.75
C VAL A 536 -28.01 29.03 13.60
N LEU A 537 -29.33 29.18 13.63
CA LEU A 537 -30.24 28.27 14.32
C LEU A 537 -30.93 27.34 13.32
N VAL A 538 -30.82 26.03 13.57
CA VAL A 538 -31.52 25.00 12.81
C VAL A 538 -32.54 24.33 13.72
N GLU A 539 -33.81 24.37 13.31
CA GLU A 539 -34.92 23.73 14.01
C GLU A 539 -35.67 22.78 13.07
N ASN A 540 -35.88 21.54 13.52
CA ASN A 540 -36.54 20.48 12.76
C ASN A 540 -35.97 20.29 11.34
N GLY A 541 -34.64 20.44 11.20
CA GLY A 541 -33.93 20.29 9.93
C GLY A 541 -34.06 21.49 8.97
N ARG A 542 -34.59 22.63 9.43
CA ARG A 542 -34.69 23.87 8.65
C ARG A 542 -33.92 24.99 9.34
N VAL A 543 -33.19 25.79 8.56
CA VAL A 543 -32.59 27.03 9.08
C VAL A 543 -33.74 27.99 9.42
N THR A 544 -33.89 28.33 10.70
CA THR A 544 -34.96 29.21 11.18
C THR A 544 -34.48 30.64 11.44
N CYS A 545 -33.19 30.83 11.68
CA CYS A 545 -32.61 32.15 11.92
C CYS A 545 -31.11 32.18 11.59
N VAL A 546 -30.65 33.33 11.11
CA VAL A 546 -29.24 33.69 10.88
C VAL A 546 -29.00 35.06 11.53
N GLY A 547 -28.01 35.19 12.40
CA GLY A 547 -27.73 36.42 13.15
C GLY A 547 -28.26 36.42 14.58
N LYS A 548 -28.63 37.60 15.09
CA LYS A 548 -29.16 37.75 16.46
C LYS A 548 -30.61 37.24 16.52
N CYS A 549 -30.77 35.97 16.87
CA CYS A 549 -32.07 35.30 16.93
C CYS A 549 -32.90 35.74 18.16
N SER A 550 -34.03 36.38 17.92
CA SER A 550 -35.01 36.77 18.95
C SER A 550 -35.80 35.54 19.43
N GLY A 551 -35.31 34.89 20.48
CA GLY A 551 -35.90 33.67 21.03
C GLY A 551 -35.01 32.86 22.00
N GLY A 552 -33.76 33.31 22.20
CA GLY A 552 -32.88 32.79 23.24
C GLY A 552 -32.07 31.58 22.78
N PHE A 553 -30.75 31.74 22.83
CA PHE A 553 -29.73 30.70 22.74
C PHE A 553 -29.81 29.68 23.90
N GLU A 554 -30.71 29.88 24.86
CA GLU A 554 -30.87 29.12 26.10
C GLU A 554 -31.62 27.78 25.94
N ASN A 555 -32.22 27.51 24.77
CA ASN A 555 -33.03 26.30 24.50
C ASN A 555 -32.51 25.46 23.30
N ALA A 556 -31.24 25.60 22.92
CA ALA A 556 -30.64 24.72 21.92
C ALA A 556 -30.34 23.34 22.56
N ASP A 557 -30.76 22.25 21.91
CA ASP A 557 -30.46 20.90 22.37
C ASP A 557 -28.97 20.57 22.21
N ALA A 558 -28.33 21.21 21.22
CA ALA A 558 -26.89 21.14 20.98
C ALA A 558 -26.36 22.48 20.46
N VAL A 559 -25.16 22.86 20.92
CA VAL A 559 -24.43 24.05 20.46
C VAL A 559 -23.12 23.59 19.83
N VAL A 560 -22.86 24.04 18.59
CA VAL A 560 -21.69 23.69 17.79
C VAL A 560 -20.97 24.99 17.41
N ASP A 561 -19.78 25.21 17.97
CA ASP A 561 -18.93 26.33 17.57
C ASP A 561 -18.14 25.96 16.30
N LEU A 562 -18.33 26.71 15.22
CA LEU A 562 -17.65 26.51 13.94
C LEU A 562 -16.28 27.19 13.87
N HIS A 563 -15.92 28.02 14.85
CA HIS A 563 -14.64 28.73 14.93
C HIS A 563 -14.27 29.49 13.64
N GLY A 564 -15.23 30.19 13.04
CA GLY A 564 -15.08 30.87 11.75
C GLY A 564 -15.23 29.94 10.55
N GLY A 565 -15.89 28.80 10.73
CA GLY A 565 -16.17 27.82 9.69
C GLY A 565 -17.34 28.20 8.78
N THR A 566 -17.55 27.37 7.77
CA THR A 566 -18.55 27.58 6.72
C THR A 566 -19.67 26.55 6.82
N ILE A 567 -20.92 27.00 6.64
CA ILE A 567 -22.07 26.11 6.43
C ILE A 567 -22.40 26.11 4.93
N SER A 568 -22.52 24.91 4.34
CA SER A 568 -22.91 24.72 2.95
C SER A 568 -24.07 23.74 2.82
N PRO A 569 -24.80 23.74 1.68
CA PRO A 569 -25.80 22.73 1.41
C PRO A 569 -25.17 21.32 1.42
N GLY A 570 -25.98 20.31 1.76
CA GLY A 570 -25.54 18.91 1.74
C GLY A 570 -25.02 18.48 0.37
N PHE A 571 -24.04 17.58 0.38
CA PHE A 571 -23.46 17.05 -0.85
C PHE A 571 -24.35 15.94 -1.43
N THR A 572 -24.37 15.88 -2.75
CA THR A 572 -24.99 14.78 -3.51
C THR A 572 -23.90 14.11 -4.33
N THR A 573 -23.85 12.78 -4.31
CA THR A 573 -22.97 12.00 -5.19
C THR A 573 -23.77 11.36 -6.33
N TYR A 574 -23.11 11.16 -7.47
CA TYR A 574 -23.67 10.53 -8.66
C TYR A 574 -22.73 9.41 -9.15
N GLY A 575 -23.31 8.34 -9.68
CA GLY A 575 -22.55 7.22 -10.28
C GLY A 575 -21.84 6.36 -9.23
N SER A 576 -22.17 6.53 -7.94
CA SER A 576 -21.66 5.68 -6.88
C SER A 576 -22.46 4.38 -6.80
N PRO A 577 -21.84 3.21 -6.52
CA PRO A 577 -22.56 1.96 -6.24
C PRO A 577 -23.19 1.94 -4.84
N LEU A 578 -23.45 3.10 -4.23
CA LEU A 578 -24.03 3.17 -2.90
C LEU A 578 -25.44 2.58 -2.90
N GLY A 579 -25.67 1.66 -1.97
CA GLY A 579 -27.00 1.09 -1.77
C GLY A 579 -27.40 0.07 -2.82
N ILE A 580 -26.51 -0.47 -3.65
CA ILE A 580 -26.79 -1.66 -4.48
C ILE A 580 -25.95 -2.88 -4.08
N GLU A 581 -24.94 -2.66 -3.24
CA GLU A 581 -24.09 -3.69 -2.66
C GLU A 581 -23.52 -3.21 -1.33
N ALA A 582 -23.21 -4.15 -0.42
CA ALA A 582 -22.58 -3.81 0.86
C ALA A 582 -21.03 -3.85 0.79
N ILE A 583 -20.47 -4.75 -0.01
CA ILE A 583 -19.02 -4.97 -0.20
C ILE A 583 -18.75 -5.24 -1.68
N GLU A 584 -18.12 -4.30 -2.38
CA GLU A 584 -17.89 -4.36 -3.84
C GLU A 584 -17.24 -5.67 -4.33
N GLY A 585 -16.23 -6.16 -3.61
CA GLY A 585 -15.50 -7.38 -3.94
C GLY A 585 -16.14 -8.68 -3.45
N GLU A 586 -17.30 -8.63 -2.77
CA GLU A 586 -18.04 -9.82 -2.33
C GLU A 586 -19.38 -9.90 -3.06
N PRO A 587 -19.47 -10.71 -4.14
CA PRO A 587 -20.68 -10.83 -4.95
C PRO A 587 -21.93 -11.20 -4.14
N SER A 588 -21.80 -11.90 -3.02
CA SER A 588 -22.95 -12.28 -2.18
C SER A 588 -23.59 -11.09 -1.45
N THR A 589 -23.00 -9.89 -1.52
CA THR A 589 -23.54 -8.68 -0.89
C THR A 589 -24.28 -7.75 -1.84
N GLY A 590 -24.40 -8.12 -3.12
CA GLY A 590 -25.16 -7.39 -4.13
C GLY A 590 -26.04 -8.32 -4.96
N ASP A 591 -26.66 -7.78 -6.00
CA ASP A 591 -27.59 -8.52 -6.87
C ASP A 591 -26.88 -9.24 -8.04
N GLY A 592 -25.56 -9.38 -7.97
CA GLY A 592 -24.75 -10.05 -8.98
C GLY A 592 -24.48 -9.21 -10.24
N VAL A 593 -24.22 -9.90 -11.36
CA VAL A 593 -23.90 -9.27 -12.65
C VAL A 593 -25.18 -9.09 -13.46
N LEU A 594 -25.36 -7.89 -14.02
CA LEU A 594 -26.48 -7.60 -14.92
C LEU A 594 -26.39 -8.40 -16.22
N TYR A 595 -27.53 -8.94 -16.66
CA TYR A 595 -27.65 -9.57 -17.97
C TYR A 595 -27.45 -8.56 -19.10
N ASN A 596 -26.69 -8.96 -20.12
CA ASN A 596 -26.46 -8.17 -21.32
C ASN A 596 -27.29 -8.73 -22.49
N PRO A 597 -28.39 -8.07 -22.88
CA PRO A 597 -29.24 -8.55 -23.98
C PRO A 597 -28.53 -8.53 -25.35
N PHE A 598 -27.39 -7.85 -25.47
CA PHE A 598 -26.59 -7.81 -26.70
C PHE A 598 -25.59 -8.96 -26.82
N ILE A 599 -25.33 -9.71 -25.73
CA ILE A 599 -24.38 -10.83 -25.71
C ILE A 599 -25.09 -12.18 -25.58
N GLY A 600 -26.27 -12.22 -24.93
CA GLY A 600 -27.05 -13.45 -24.78
C GLY A 600 -28.53 -13.18 -24.50
N ASN A 601 -29.35 -14.23 -24.62
CA ASN A 601 -30.77 -14.14 -24.32
C ASN A 601 -30.97 -13.88 -22.82
N VAL A 602 -31.77 -12.84 -22.51
CA VAL A 602 -32.30 -12.62 -21.17
C VAL A 602 -33.16 -13.83 -20.78
N PRO A 603 -33.05 -14.37 -19.54
CA PRO A 603 -33.84 -15.52 -19.09
C PRO A 603 -35.33 -15.36 -19.41
N SER A 604 -35.96 -16.42 -19.96
CA SER A 604 -37.36 -16.37 -20.42
C SER A 604 -38.35 -16.02 -19.31
N ILE A 605 -38.00 -16.30 -18.04
CA ILE A 605 -38.80 -15.94 -16.86
C ILE A 605 -38.97 -14.42 -16.70
N LEU A 606 -38.08 -13.61 -17.27
CA LEU A 606 -38.22 -12.15 -17.22
C LEU A 606 -39.26 -11.64 -18.23
N GLU A 607 -39.72 -12.48 -19.17
CA GLU A 607 -40.75 -12.24 -20.21
C GLU A 607 -40.57 -10.96 -21.07
N ASP A 608 -39.52 -10.17 -20.83
CA ASP A 608 -39.23 -8.89 -21.46
C ASP A 608 -37.85 -8.94 -22.13
N LYS A 609 -37.87 -9.10 -23.45
CA LYS A 609 -36.67 -9.14 -24.30
C LYS A 609 -36.06 -7.74 -24.37
N GLY A 610 -35.04 -7.50 -23.56
CA GLY A 610 -34.34 -6.21 -23.49
C GLY A 610 -34.77 -5.34 -22.30
N ALA A 611 -35.39 -5.95 -21.27
CA ALA A 611 -35.79 -5.29 -20.04
C ALA A 611 -34.67 -4.41 -19.47
N VAL A 612 -34.99 -3.14 -19.21
CA VAL A 612 -34.09 -2.21 -18.53
C VAL A 612 -34.35 -2.30 -17.04
N VAL A 613 -33.37 -2.80 -16.29
CA VAL A 613 -33.45 -2.90 -14.83
C VAL A 613 -33.46 -1.53 -14.16
N ARG A 614 -34.16 -1.42 -13.02
CA ARG A 614 -34.21 -0.20 -12.21
C ARG A 614 -33.42 -0.41 -10.93
N VAL A 615 -32.55 0.53 -10.61
CA VAL A 615 -31.83 0.55 -9.34
C VAL A 615 -32.78 0.64 -8.16
N ALA A 616 -33.93 1.31 -8.30
CA ALA A 616 -34.92 1.41 -7.22
C ALA A 616 -35.40 0.04 -6.69
N ASP A 617 -35.38 -1.00 -7.54
CA ASP A 617 -35.77 -2.37 -7.17
C ASP A 617 -34.62 -3.15 -6.50
N ALA A 618 -33.39 -2.65 -6.61
CA ALA A 618 -32.14 -3.23 -6.07
C ALA A 618 -31.60 -2.47 -4.85
N LEU A 619 -32.26 -1.40 -4.40
CA LEU A 619 -31.76 -0.55 -3.33
C LEU A 619 -31.73 -1.28 -1.98
N GLN A 620 -30.54 -1.46 -1.45
CA GLN A 620 -30.24 -1.88 -0.09
C GLN A 620 -30.02 -0.65 0.81
N PHE A 621 -30.88 -0.51 1.82
CA PHE A 621 -30.79 0.55 2.83
C PHE A 621 -29.97 0.12 4.04
N GLY A 622 -29.44 1.08 4.79
CA GLY A 622 -28.60 0.79 5.96
C GLY A 622 -27.24 0.14 5.65
N THR A 623 -26.81 0.11 4.38
CA THR A 623 -25.48 -0.40 4.04
C THR A 623 -24.40 0.48 4.68
N ARG A 624 -23.29 -0.15 5.10
CA ARG A 624 -22.21 0.55 5.82
C ARG A 624 -21.64 1.71 5.00
N ASN A 625 -21.42 1.50 3.70
CA ASN A 625 -20.90 2.54 2.81
C ASN A 625 -21.86 3.73 2.67
N ALA A 626 -23.18 3.48 2.57
CA ALA A 626 -24.17 4.54 2.53
C ALA A 626 -24.23 5.32 3.86
N LEU A 627 -24.16 4.64 5.00
CA LEU A 627 -24.14 5.30 6.32
C LEU A 627 -22.84 6.08 6.57
N ILE A 628 -21.69 5.59 6.12
CA ILE A 628 -20.41 6.33 6.16
C ILE A 628 -20.53 7.59 5.29
N ALA A 629 -21.05 7.46 4.06
CA ALA A 629 -21.27 8.59 3.17
C ALA A 629 -22.23 9.62 3.79
N HIS A 630 -23.32 9.14 4.42
CA HIS A 630 -24.27 9.98 5.15
C HIS A 630 -23.59 10.78 6.26
N ARG A 631 -22.79 10.12 7.11
CA ARG A 631 -22.02 10.77 8.18
C ARG A 631 -20.93 11.72 7.66
N ALA A 632 -20.49 11.53 6.42
CA ALA A 632 -19.55 12.42 5.74
C ALA A 632 -20.22 13.62 5.04
N GLY A 633 -21.55 13.77 5.13
CA GLY A 633 -22.29 14.89 4.55
C GLY A 633 -22.90 14.63 3.18
N VAL A 634 -22.79 13.40 2.65
CA VAL A 634 -23.49 12.99 1.43
C VAL A 634 -24.91 12.61 1.81
N THR A 635 -25.86 13.52 1.65
CA THR A 635 -27.26 13.31 2.09
C THR A 635 -28.09 12.52 1.07
N TYR A 636 -27.70 12.60 -0.21
CA TYR A 636 -28.37 11.94 -1.32
C TYR A 636 -27.35 11.26 -2.24
N ALA A 637 -27.73 10.13 -2.81
CA ALA A 637 -26.95 9.45 -3.83
C ALA A 637 -27.83 9.09 -5.02
N THR A 638 -27.34 9.40 -6.23
CA THR A 638 -27.90 8.91 -7.48
C THR A 638 -27.08 7.72 -7.94
N THR A 639 -27.61 6.52 -7.66
CA THR A 639 -26.91 5.26 -7.93
C THR A 639 -27.33 4.69 -9.27
N SER A 640 -26.33 4.21 -10.02
CA SER A 640 -26.51 3.39 -11.22
C SER A 640 -25.77 2.07 -11.07
N PHE A 641 -26.12 1.09 -11.89
CA PHE A 641 -25.35 -0.15 -12.01
C PHE A 641 -24.10 0.01 -12.88
N THR A 642 -23.79 1.22 -13.34
CA THR A 642 -22.56 1.51 -14.08
C THR A 642 -21.37 1.25 -13.17
N ARG A 643 -20.53 0.27 -13.52
CA ARG A 643 -19.29 -0.01 -12.81
C ARG A 643 -18.09 0.53 -13.59
N PRO A 644 -17.05 1.04 -12.92
CA PRO A 644 -15.83 1.50 -13.59
C PRO A 644 -15.23 0.37 -14.45
N ILE A 645 -14.86 0.72 -15.68
CA ILE A 645 -14.44 -0.19 -16.77
C ILE A 645 -13.20 -1.03 -16.44
N LEU A 646 -12.50 -0.75 -15.33
CA LEU A 646 -11.15 -1.24 -15.07
C LEU A 646 -11.01 -2.77 -15.06
N PHE A 647 -12.08 -3.58 -14.92
CA PHE A 647 -12.00 -5.04 -14.98
C PHE A 647 -13.28 -5.75 -15.49
N THR A 648 -14.23 -5.05 -16.12
CA THR A 648 -15.54 -5.64 -16.48
C THR A 648 -15.93 -5.42 -17.94
N SER A 649 -16.53 -6.44 -18.55
CA SER A 649 -17.20 -6.35 -19.84
C SER A 649 -18.33 -5.30 -19.78
N SER A 650 -18.39 -4.45 -20.80
CA SER A 650 -19.34 -3.34 -20.88
C SER A 650 -20.77 -3.83 -21.15
N ASN A 651 -21.67 -3.62 -20.18
CA ASN A 651 -23.09 -3.55 -20.47
C ASN A 651 -23.37 -2.18 -21.09
N ILE A 652 -23.75 -2.16 -22.37
CA ILE A 652 -24.05 -0.92 -23.09
C ILE A 652 -25.17 -0.17 -22.38
N ILE A 653 -26.22 -0.90 -21.99
CA ILE A 653 -27.31 -0.38 -21.16
C ILE A 653 -27.07 -0.85 -19.74
N THR A 654 -26.73 0.08 -18.87
CA THR A 654 -26.45 -0.22 -17.46
C THR A 654 -27.73 -0.19 -16.61
N GLY A 655 -28.77 0.53 -17.04
CA GLY A 655 -30.08 0.53 -16.38
C GLY A 655 -30.59 1.93 -16.01
N LEU A 656 -31.74 1.95 -15.34
CA LEU A 656 -32.37 3.15 -14.80
C LEU A 656 -31.86 3.41 -13.38
N SER A 657 -31.24 4.56 -13.16
CA SER A 657 -30.75 4.99 -11.85
C SER A 657 -31.86 5.47 -10.92
N ALA A 658 -31.61 5.42 -9.62
CA ALA A 658 -32.50 5.93 -8.59
C ALA A 658 -31.77 6.92 -7.68
N THR A 659 -32.47 7.95 -7.21
CA THR A 659 -31.98 8.88 -6.20
C THR A 659 -32.60 8.54 -4.86
N PHE A 660 -31.77 8.29 -3.84
CA PHE A 660 -32.22 7.87 -2.52
C PHE A 660 -31.45 8.59 -1.39
N ARG A 661 -31.98 8.53 -0.17
CA ARG A 661 -31.33 9.04 1.04
C ARG A 661 -30.35 8.00 1.58
N THR A 662 -29.09 8.38 1.63
CA THR A 662 -27.98 7.53 2.10
C THR A 662 -28.12 7.10 3.56
N GLY A 663 -28.78 7.91 4.39
CA GLY A 663 -28.97 7.67 5.82
C GLY A 663 -30.24 6.89 6.18
N SER A 664 -31.05 6.48 5.19
CA SER A 664 -32.32 5.82 5.48
C SER A 664 -32.12 4.37 5.90
N ALA A 665 -32.91 3.93 6.89
CA ALA A 665 -32.84 2.56 7.41
C ALA A 665 -33.56 1.54 6.51
N HIS A 666 -34.62 1.96 5.82
CA HIS A 666 -35.40 1.11 4.91
C HIS A 666 -36.20 1.95 3.89
N ALA A 667 -36.70 1.29 2.84
CA ALA A 667 -37.44 1.94 1.75
C ALA A 667 -38.75 2.64 2.19
N PHE A 668 -39.37 2.20 3.29
CA PHE A 668 -40.61 2.80 3.82
C PHE A 668 -40.40 4.08 4.64
N GLU A 669 -39.16 4.52 4.88
CA GLU A 669 -38.96 5.81 5.54
C GLU A 669 -39.40 6.95 4.62
N ASN A 670 -39.90 8.02 5.22
CA ASN A 670 -40.40 9.15 4.45
C ASN A 670 -39.28 9.73 3.56
N ASN A 671 -39.55 9.78 2.25
CA ASN A 671 -38.59 10.19 1.22
C ASN A 671 -37.30 9.38 1.17
N ALA A 672 -37.31 8.09 1.58
CA ALA A 672 -36.16 7.20 1.45
C ALA A 672 -35.69 7.10 -0.02
N ILE A 673 -36.64 6.91 -0.95
CA ILE A 673 -36.43 7.00 -2.40
C ILE A 673 -37.02 8.34 -2.86
N LEU A 674 -36.17 9.27 -3.30
CA LEU A 674 -36.62 10.58 -3.78
C LEU A 674 -37.12 10.49 -5.22
N LYS A 675 -36.37 9.78 -6.07
CA LYS A 675 -36.70 9.57 -7.48
C LYS A 675 -36.45 8.11 -7.84
N PRO A 676 -37.52 7.30 -7.97
CA PRO A 676 -37.40 5.90 -8.38
C PRO A 676 -36.70 5.73 -9.73
N ILE A 677 -36.88 6.70 -10.63
CA ILE A 677 -36.20 6.79 -11.92
C ILE A 677 -35.61 8.19 -12.03
N THR A 678 -34.28 8.29 -12.08
CA THR A 678 -33.55 9.55 -12.18
C THR A 678 -33.04 9.80 -13.60
N ALA A 679 -32.38 8.80 -14.18
CA ALA A 679 -31.81 8.85 -15.52
C ALA A 679 -31.59 7.44 -16.05
N LEU A 680 -31.56 7.30 -17.37
CA LEU A 680 -31.07 6.10 -18.03
C LEU A 680 -29.56 6.23 -18.25
N HIS A 681 -28.82 5.19 -17.92
CA HIS A 681 -27.36 5.17 -18.02
C HIS A 681 -26.89 4.23 -19.12
N VAL A 682 -26.06 4.76 -20.00
CA VAL A 682 -25.47 4.04 -21.14
C VAL A 682 -23.94 4.19 -21.06
N SER A 683 -23.20 3.12 -21.33
CA SER A 683 -21.73 3.16 -21.39
C SER A 683 -21.26 2.91 -22.81
N ILE A 684 -20.45 3.82 -23.36
CA ILE A 684 -19.94 3.74 -24.73
C ILE A 684 -18.42 3.96 -24.74
N GLY A 685 -17.68 3.02 -25.31
CA GLY A 685 -16.23 3.07 -25.45
C GLY A 685 -15.74 2.30 -26.69
N ARG A 686 -14.43 2.31 -26.96
CA ARG A 686 -13.84 1.62 -28.12
C ARG A 686 -13.81 0.09 -28.00
N THR A 687 -14.05 -0.47 -26.82
CA THR A 687 -14.44 -1.88 -26.69
C THR A 687 -15.88 -2.05 -27.20
N ALA A 688 -16.05 -2.90 -28.22
CA ALA A 688 -17.18 -2.90 -29.15
C ALA A 688 -18.58 -2.69 -28.52
N PRO A 689 -19.31 -1.64 -28.96
CA PRO A 689 -20.75 -1.55 -28.84
C PRO A 689 -21.45 -1.72 -30.20
N VAL A 690 -22.48 -2.57 -30.25
CA VAL A 690 -23.51 -2.59 -31.31
C VAL A 690 -24.82 -2.12 -30.68
N VAL A 691 -25.46 -1.14 -31.32
CA VAL A 691 -26.51 -0.27 -30.74
C VAL A 691 -27.93 -0.65 -31.18
N GLY A 692 -28.91 -0.48 -30.27
CA GLY A 692 -30.28 -0.07 -30.60
C GLY A 692 -31.31 -0.25 -29.48
N ILE A 693 -31.69 0.83 -28.75
CA ILE A 693 -32.96 0.98 -27.97
C ILE A 693 -33.37 2.48 -27.96
N PRO A 694 -34.67 2.84 -28.05
CA PRO A 694 -35.14 4.23 -28.11
C PRO A 694 -35.25 4.92 -26.74
N VAL A 695 -34.49 6.00 -26.53
CA VAL A 695 -34.58 6.92 -25.37
C VAL A 695 -34.96 8.29 -25.88
N ALA A 696 -36.21 8.41 -26.35
CA ALA A 696 -36.55 9.51 -27.22
C ALA A 696 -37.52 10.52 -26.60
N SER A 697 -38.22 10.23 -25.49
CA SER A 697 -39.28 11.13 -24.96
C SER A 697 -38.78 12.43 -24.32
N GLY A 698 -37.49 12.54 -23.94
CA GLY A 698 -36.92 13.74 -23.30
C GLY A 698 -37.37 13.99 -21.85
N GLU A 699 -38.20 13.09 -21.29
CA GLU A 699 -38.76 13.21 -19.94
C GLU A 699 -37.70 12.98 -18.86
N ILE A 700 -36.79 12.03 -19.08
CA ILE A 700 -35.66 11.71 -18.20
C ILE A 700 -34.32 11.99 -18.91
N PRO A 701 -33.27 12.43 -18.20
CA PRO A 701 -31.94 12.57 -18.77
C PRO A 701 -31.36 11.24 -19.25
N LEU A 702 -30.68 11.28 -20.39
CA LEU A 702 -29.78 10.23 -20.86
C LEU A 702 -28.36 10.58 -20.37
N VAL A 703 -27.82 9.78 -19.46
CA VAL A 703 -26.42 9.94 -19.02
C VAL A 703 -25.57 8.89 -19.71
N ILE A 704 -24.53 9.35 -20.39
CA ILE A 704 -23.64 8.52 -21.19
C ILE A 704 -22.25 8.55 -20.55
N ASP A 705 -21.78 7.43 -20.03
CA ASP A 705 -20.37 7.27 -19.67
C ASP A 705 -19.56 7.17 -20.95
N VAL A 706 -18.79 8.24 -21.23
CA VAL A 706 -17.95 8.38 -22.41
C VAL A 706 -16.74 9.24 -22.08
N GLY A 707 -15.55 8.76 -22.44
CA GLY A 707 -14.31 9.51 -22.25
C GLY A 707 -13.74 10.07 -23.55
N ASN A 708 -14.00 9.41 -24.69
CA ASN A 708 -13.36 9.73 -25.95
C ASN A 708 -14.10 10.84 -26.74
N ALA A 709 -13.35 11.84 -27.21
CA ALA A 709 -13.88 12.99 -27.94
C ALA A 709 -14.55 12.62 -29.27
N ASP A 710 -14.05 11.61 -29.99
CA ASP A 710 -14.61 11.21 -31.29
C ASP A 710 -15.99 10.56 -31.10
N ILE A 711 -16.14 9.76 -30.04
CA ILE A 711 -17.42 9.17 -29.64
C ILE A 711 -18.37 10.29 -29.20
N MET A 712 -17.92 11.23 -28.36
CA MET A 712 -18.74 12.38 -27.95
C MET A 712 -19.23 13.19 -29.14
N ALA A 713 -18.36 13.54 -30.09
CA ALA A 713 -18.75 14.27 -31.30
C ALA A 713 -19.80 13.52 -32.13
N THR A 714 -19.68 12.19 -32.22
CA THR A 714 -20.69 11.35 -32.89
C THR A 714 -22.02 11.38 -32.15
N LEU A 715 -22.00 11.35 -30.81
CA LEU A 715 -23.20 11.46 -29.98
C LEU A 715 -23.88 12.83 -30.10
N LEU A 716 -23.11 13.92 -30.21
CA LEU A 716 -23.64 15.26 -30.45
C LEU A 716 -24.36 15.35 -31.81
N ARG A 717 -23.77 14.81 -32.88
CA ARG A 717 -24.43 14.73 -34.21
C ARG A 717 -25.70 13.89 -34.16
N LEU A 718 -25.66 12.74 -33.48
CA LEU A 718 -26.82 11.89 -33.32
C LEU A 718 -27.94 12.59 -32.54
N LYS A 719 -27.59 13.33 -31.49
CA LYS A 719 -28.54 14.16 -30.72
C LYS A 719 -29.22 15.18 -31.63
N GLU A 720 -28.45 15.92 -32.42
CA GLU A 720 -29.00 16.90 -33.37
C GLU A 720 -29.96 16.25 -34.38
N GLU A 721 -29.58 15.12 -34.99
CA GLU A 721 -30.44 14.38 -35.91
C GLU A 721 -31.77 13.94 -35.28
N ILE A 722 -31.73 13.47 -34.04
CA ILE A 722 -32.92 13.02 -33.31
C ILE A 722 -33.80 14.20 -32.94
N GLU A 723 -33.22 15.30 -32.47
CA GLU A 723 -33.94 16.52 -32.11
C GLU A 723 -34.62 17.14 -33.33
N LEU A 724 -33.94 17.18 -34.48
CA LEU A 724 -34.51 17.62 -35.76
C LEU A 724 -35.69 16.74 -36.19
N LYS A 725 -35.55 15.40 -36.10
CA LYS A 725 -36.62 14.46 -36.47
C LYS A 725 -37.83 14.56 -35.56
N ARG A 726 -37.66 14.93 -34.29
CA ARG A 726 -38.74 14.98 -33.29
C ARG A 726 -39.35 16.35 -33.06
N GLY A 727 -38.59 17.42 -33.30
CA GLY A 727 -38.96 18.77 -32.90
C GLY A 727 -38.96 19.01 -31.38
N SER A 728 -38.24 18.19 -30.60
CA SER A 728 -38.15 18.29 -29.14
C SER A 728 -36.72 18.12 -28.65
N PHE A 729 -36.30 18.90 -27.64
CA PHE A 729 -34.97 18.79 -27.02
C PHE A 729 -34.81 17.51 -26.19
N MET A 730 -33.66 16.87 -26.34
CA MET A 730 -33.19 15.73 -25.55
C MET A 730 -32.26 16.22 -24.43
N LYS A 731 -32.54 15.80 -23.19
CA LYS A 731 -31.64 16.02 -22.05
C LYS A 731 -30.53 14.97 -22.07
N MET A 732 -29.29 15.39 -22.37
CA MET A 732 -28.12 14.51 -22.45
C MET A 732 -27.01 15.01 -21.52
N VAL A 733 -26.30 14.08 -20.87
CA VAL A 733 -25.16 14.37 -20.00
C VAL A 733 -24.03 13.39 -20.33
N PHE A 734 -22.81 13.89 -20.49
CA PHE A 734 -21.60 13.07 -20.54
C PHE A 734 -21.03 12.91 -19.13
N ALA A 735 -20.88 11.66 -18.69
CA ALA A 735 -20.17 11.28 -17.46
C ALA A 735 -18.77 10.75 -17.82
N ARG A 736 -17.82 10.86 -16.87
CA ARG A 736 -16.36 10.65 -17.06
C ARG A 736 -15.74 11.73 -17.94
N ALA A 737 -16.22 11.90 -19.18
CA ALA A 737 -15.99 13.05 -20.06
C ALA A 737 -14.52 13.53 -20.12
N THR A 738 -13.57 12.58 -20.11
CA THR A 738 -12.15 12.85 -19.88
C THR A 738 -11.48 13.65 -21.00
N GLU A 739 -11.93 13.48 -22.24
CA GLU A 739 -11.49 14.27 -23.40
C GLU A 739 -12.45 15.41 -23.76
N ALA A 740 -13.42 15.77 -22.91
CA ALA A 740 -14.42 16.80 -23.23
C ALA A 740 -13.80 18.18 -23.50
N HIS A 741 -12.63 18.44 -22.92
CA HIS A 741 -11.84 19.65 -23.17
C HIS A 741 -11.42 19.84 -24.64
N LEU A 742 -11.45 18.78 -25.46
CA LEU A 742 -11.11 18.85 -26.89
C LEU A 742 -12.27 19.36 -27.77
N ILE A 743 -13.50 19.33 -27.26
CA ILE A 743 -14.75 19.66 -28.00
C ILE A 743 -15.73 20.43 -27.10
N ALA A 744 -15.20 21.26 -26.20
CA ALA A 744 -15.98 21.92 -25.16
C ALA A 744 -17.00 22.92 -25.73
N GLU A 745 -16.65 23.59 -26.82
CA GLU A 745 -17.52 24.54 -27.52
C GLU A 745 -18.76 23.82 -28.09
N GLU A 746 -18.54 22.71 -28.80
CA GLU A 746 -19.62 21.90 -29.39
C GLU A 746 -20.53 21.29 -28.32
N ILE A 747 -19.96 20.86 -27.18
CA ILE A 747 -20.74 20.36 -26.03
C ILE A 747 -21.63 21.47 -25.47
N ALA A 748 -21.10 22.68 -25.31
CA ALA A 748 -21.83 23.83 -24.79
C ALA A 748 -22.94 24.27 -25.75
N GLU A 749 -22.67 24.35 -27.05
CA GLU A 749 -23.64 24.67 -28.10
C GLU A 749 -24.79 23.66 -28.13
N ALA A 750 -24.49 22.37 -27.99
CA ALA A 750 -25.48 21.30 -27.92
C ALA A 750 -26.22 21.23 -26.57
N LYS A 751 -25.87 22.07 -25.59
CA LYS A 751 -26.43 22.11 -24.22
C LYS A 751 -26.34 20.76 -23.52
N VAL A 752 -25.22 20.07 -23.67
CA VAL A 752 -24.96 18.78 -23.02
C VAL A 752 -24.23 19.01 -21.70
N GLY A 753 -24.77 18.45 -20.60
CA GLY A 753 -24.12 18.54 -19.29
C GLY A 753 -22.85 17.69 -19.23
N VAL A 754 -21.86 18.10 -18.45
CA VAL A 754 -20.60 17.36 -18.27
C VAL A 754 -20.38 17.07 -16.79
N ILE A 755 -20.14 15.80 -16.47
CA ILE A 755 -19.70 15.33 -15.14
C ILE A 755 -18.31 14.73 -15.30
N LEU A 756 -17.28 15.50 -14.94
CA LEU A 756 -15.89 15.07 -14.97
C LEU A 756 -15.57 14.24 -13.71
N ILE A 757 -15.25 12.96 -13.89
CA ILE A 757 -14.83 12.06 -12.81
C ILE A 757 -13.69 11.15 -13.27
N PRO A 758 -12.68 10.87 -12.42
CA PRO A 758 -12.45 11.43 -11.08
C PRO A 758 -11.80 12.82 -11.12
N SER A 759 -11.87 13.58 -10.01
CA SER A 759 -11.32 14.94 -9.88
C SER A 759 -9.80 15.06 -10.09
N ARG A 760 -9.07 13.95 -9.91
CA ARG A 760 -7.70 13.79 -10.39
C ARG A 760 -7.64 12.61 -11.34
N PRO A 761 -7.82 12.86 -12.64
CA PRO A 761 -7.90 11.79 -13.60
C PRO A 761 -6.58 11.02 -13.76
N PHE A 762 -6.70 9.74 -14.08
CA PHE A 762 -5.59 8.84 -14.44
C PHE A 762 -6.03 8.04 -15.67
N PRO A 763 -5.16 7.85 -16.68
CA PRO A 763 -5.51 7.09 -17.89
C PRO A 763 -5.69 5.61 -17.54
N ALA A 764 -6.89 5.23 -17.13
CA ALA A 764 -7.20 3.88 -16.70
C ALA A 764 -7.39 2.96 -17.90
N VAL A 765 -8.04 3.45 -18.95
CA VAL A 765 -8.30 2.72 -20.21
C VAL A 765 -7.74 3.50 -21.40
N TRP A 766 -7.61 2.83 -22.55
CA TRP A 766 -7.06 3.45 -23.77
C TRP A 766 -7.80 4.73 -24.22
N ASP A 767 -9.10 4.80 -23.94
CA ASP A 767 -9.93 5.98 -24.25
C ASP A 767 -9.60 7.19 -23.38
N ASP A 768 -8.87 7.00 -22.28
CA ASP A 768 -8.42 8.07 -21.38
C ASP A 768 -6.97 8.54 -21.70
N ARG A 769 -6.36 8.11 -22.80
CA ARG A 769 -4.95 8.46 -23.10
C ARG A 769 -4.68 9.95 -23.30
N ARG A 770 -5.68 10.75 -23.71
CA ARG A 770 -5.54 12.22 -23.89
C ARG A 770 -6.09 13.01 -22.70
N ILE A 771 -6.17 12.40 -21.53
CA ILE A 771 -6.66 13.05 -20.33
C ILE A 771 -5.70 14.16 -19.88
N LEU A 772 -6.22 15.17 -19.18
CA LEU A 772 -5.41 16.21 -18.55
C LEU A 772 -5.08 15.79 -17.11
N PRO A 773 -3.89 15.21 -16.83
CA PRO A 773 -3.55 14.70 -15.49
C PRO A 773 -3.42 15.80 -14.42
N GLY A 774 -3.32 17.06 -14.84
CA GLY A 774 -3.14 18.23 -13.99
C GLY A 774 -1.66 18.52 -13.69
N PRO A 775 -1.39 19.57 -12.88
CA PRO A 775 -0.02 19.98 -12.58
C PRO A 775 0.77 18.88 -11.86
N PRO A 776 2.07 18.70 -12.15
CA PRO A 776 2.92 19.55 -13.00
C PRO A 776 2.92 19.23 -14.51
N LEU A 777 2.16 18.24 -14.97
CA LEU A 777 2.22 17.76 -16.36
C LEU A 777 1.32 18.57 -17.32
N SER A 778 0.15 19.00 -16.85
CA SER A 778 -0.76 19.87 -17.61
C SER A 778 -1.35 20.96 -16.72
N ASN A 779 -1.89 22.02 -17.32
CA ASN A 779 -2.75 22.93 -16.56
C ASN A 779 -4.00 22.18 -16.08
N ASN A 780 -4.55 22.62 -14.94
CA ASN A 780 -5.79 22.05 -14.41
C ASN A 780 -6.94 22.33 -15.40
N PRO A 781 -7.80 21.35 -15.74
CA PRO A 781 -9.01 21.60 -16.51
C PRO A 781 -10.06 22.44 -15.77
N HIS A 782 -9.94 22.61 -14.45
CA HIS A 782 -10.84 23.39 -13.60
C HIS A 782 -10.41 24.84 -13.38
#